data_AF-A0A5N7ZNZ2-F1
#
_entry.id   AF-A0A5N7ZNZ2-F1
#
_cell.length_a   1.000
_cell.length_b   1.000
_cell.length_c   1.000
_cell.angle_alpha   90.00
_cell.angle_beta   90.00
_cell.angle_gamma   90.00
#
_symmetry.space_group_name_H-M   'P 1'
#
loop_
_entity.id
_entity.type
_entity.pdbx_description
1 polymer ?
#
loop_
_entity_poly.entity_id
_entity_poly.type
_entity_poly.pdbx_seq_one_letter_code
_entity_poly.pdbx_strand_id
1 'polypeptide(L)'
;MDMERNALHFPAVLAGLLFFAHPHAAAAPLSLDPGSGNAGLGSAGNGVPVVNIASPNANGLSHNKFGQFNVGREGLILNNSPGGAQSQLGGAIAGNPNLGKGAARKILGEVTGGSPSQLLGAIEIAGPGAHFILANPHGVTCNGCGFINMPRATLTTGKPIFDGERLAGYDVDGGHIGIEGAGLDAREVGRFELITRSATLNAALHAQQLDVVAGRNRVDGESLAASAKADDGRLRPRLAIDSSALGGMYANTIRLVGTEQGVGVKLAGNMAASAGDIRIDANGRLQLAQASASGDIALKGQDVALNGPAYAGGSASVQAGGALSNAQSLAAGSAVELKANQLSNSGVIEAGVNADNSRNARGDVAIDAQNLRNTGSLIATRQLQARAAVLDNRNGQIGGQHIHISGGALDNRLGLFAAEQSLRLDLASLDNSGQGTLTSRGTLYANLAGKLDNSADGLIHSTGNLTLAAQHIDSSQGEISTQADADIRTRQLSLRGGRLLGNGALGLDLQGGDLDNSQGGLLSAGTLRFKQLGTVDNRGGEISSQQSFALGARLLDNSVVFKLEKGDGGHIVAALCKDPQGEETRVEGKVFVLAANGVETPKLMLMSEVGNASGMVGRNLMDHPGTAVRFYASEKLWPGRGPQEMTSMVGFRDGAFRSQYAAKKIHLSNLSRVDQVAAELIRQGPLLLGRELEAQIRDRAARFVRFDSFHEILPRPQNRIVPSASERDALGIPKPEFTYAMDDYVRRSAAHTREVYAHPRHPYTRALLSAAPVPDPRAPRSRILLKGDIPSPVNPPSGCVFRTRCPHAIEACGTSAVQPVNVGPGHYAACSRLDDPELAQ
;
A
#
# COMPACT_ATOMS: atom_id res chain seq x y z
N MET A 1 -14.54 40.12 -26.82
CA MET A 1 -13.56 40.51 -25.80
C MET A 1 -12.76 39.28 -25.43
N ASP A 2 -12.16 38.64 -26.42
CA ASP A 2 -10.97 39.08 -27.16
C ASP A 2 -9.74 38.81 -26.31
N MET A 3 -8.65 38.22 -26.79
CA MET A 3 -8.29 37.49 -28.01
C MET A 3 -6.79 37.24 -27.81
N GLU A 4 -6.24 36.26 -28.53
CA GLU A 4 -4.81 36.18 -28.84
C GLU A 4 -3.83 35.80 -27.72
N ARG A 5 -3.42 34.53 -27.72
CA ARG A 5 -2.13 34.15 -28.32
C ARG A 5 -1.99 32.63 -28.39
N ASN A 6 -1.50 32.18 -29.54
CA ASN A 6 -1.01 30.83 -29.88
C ASN A 6 -1.99 29.88 -30.59
N ALA A 7 -2.51 30.36 -31.71
CA ALA A 7 -2.76 29.54 -32.89
C ALA A 7 -1.78 29.96 -33.99
N LEU A 8 -0.66 29.25 -34.16
CA LEU A 8 0.14 29.22 -35.39
C LEU A 8 1.17 28.08 -35.30
N HIS A 9 1.27 27.33 -36.40
CA HIS A 9 2.17 26.19 -36.67
C HIS A 9 1.63 24.76 -36.44
N PHE A 10 0.46 24.48 -37.03
CA PHE A 10 0.19 23.23 -37.74
C PHE A 10 0.43 23.52 -39.25
N PRO A 11 1.67 23.40 -39.75
CA PRO A 11 1.96 22.30 -40.67
C PRO A 11 3.46 21.92 -40.67
N ALA A 12 3.83 20.86 -39.94
CA ALA A 12 5.19 20.26 -40.06
C ALA A 12 5.18 18.73 -39.87
N VAL A 13 4.01 18.09 -39.96
CA VAL A 13 3.85 16.62 -39.79
C VAL A 13 3.75 15.88 -41.13
N LEU A 14 3.70 16.59 -42.27
CA LEU A 14 3.65 15.96 -43.61
C LEU A 14 5.01 15.93 -44.35
N ALA A 15 6.07 16.51 -43.78
CA ALA A 15 7.40 16.58 -44.42
C ALA A 15 8.40 15.53 -43.90
N GLY A 16 8.07 14.77 -42.85
CA GLY A 16 8.93 13.73 -42.27
C GLY A 16 8.70 12.30 -42.77
N LEU A 17 7.69 12.08 -43.63
CA LEU A 17 7.28 10.75 -44.13
C LEU A 17 7.78 10.44 -45.57
N LEU A 18 8.60 11.30 -46.18
CA LEU A 18 9.04 11.14 -47.57
C LEU A 18 10.55 10.98 -47.79
N PHE A 19 11.35 10.80 -46.74
CA PHE A 19 12.81 10.59 -46.87
C PHE A 19 13.28 9.28 -46.25
N PHE A 20 12.85 8.14 -46.80
CA PHE A 20 13.62 6.88 -46.89
C PHE A 20 13.10 5.94 -48.00
N ALA A 21 12.41 6.46 -49.02
CA ALA A 21 12.25 5.70 -50.25
C ALA A 21 13.60 5.69 -50.97
N HIS A 22 14.44 4.71 -50.64
CA HIS A 22 15.57 4.37 -51.49
C HIS A 22 14.98 4.07 -52.87
N PRO A 23 15.47 4.68 -53.96
CA PRO A 23 15.05 4.28 -55.28
C PRO A 23 15.28 2.77 -55.38
N HIS A 24 14.19 2.02 -55.56
CA HIS A 24 14.25 0.59 -55.80
C HIS A 24 14.88 0.41 -57.18
N ALA A 25 16.21 0.45 -57.23
CA ALA A 25 16.95 -0.04 -58.38
C ALA A 25 16.48 -1.47 -58.59
N ALA A 26 16.02 -1.80 -59.81
CA ALA A 26 15.67 -3.16 -60.16
C ALA A 26 16.85 -4.07 -59.79
N ALA A 27 16.63 -5.04 -58.91
CA ALA A 27 17.68 -5.96 -58.50
C ALA A 27 18.25 -6.66 -59.73
N ALA A 28 19.56 -6.80 -59.78
CA ALA A 28 20.22 -7.55 -60.85
C ALA A 28 19.67 -8.99 -60.87
N PRO A 29 19.49 -9.61 -62.05
CA PRO A 29 18.93 -10.95 -62.14
C PRO A 29 19.84 -11.97 -61.42
N LEU A 30 19.23 -13.06 -60.94
CA LEU A 30 19.92 -14.21 -60.37
C LEU A 30 21.05 -14.67 -61.32
N SER A 31 22.26 -14.82 -60.80
CA SER A 31 23.44 -15.24 -61.59
C SER A 31 24.40 -16.10 -60.79
N LEU A 32 24.92 -17.15 -61.42
CA LEU A 32 25.95 -18.01 -60.84
C LEU A 32 27.33 -17.36 -60.98
N ASP A 33 28.16 -17.55 -59.96
CA ASP A 33 29.57 -17.20 -60.02
C ASP A 33 30.32 -18.22 -60.91
N PRO A 34 31.31 -17.81 -61.72
CA PRO A 34 32.12 -18.75 -62.51
C PRO A 34 32.78 -19.87 -61.67
N GLY A 35 33.02 -19.62 -60.38
CA GLY A 35 33.55 -20.56 -59.41
C GLY A 35 32.50 -21.44 -58.71
N SER A 36 31.24 -21.46 -59.18
CA SER A 36 30.13 -22.27 -58.61
C SER A 36 30.17 -23.76 -58.98
N GLY A 37 31.25 -24.22 -59.60
CA GLY A 37 31.41 -25.63 -60.00
C GLY A 37 30.46 -26.03 -61.13
N ASN A 38 29.73 -27.13 -60.95
CA ASN A 38 28.78 -27.65 -61.95
C ASN A 38 27.34 -27.16 -61.75
N ALA A 39 27.08 -26.22 -60.84
CA ALA A 39 25.76 -25.62 -60.70
C ALA A 39 25.28 -24.99 -62.02
N GLY A 40 23.99 -25.08 -62.32
CA GLY A 40 23.40 -24.56 -63.55
C GLY A 40 22.10 -23.78 -63.31
N LEU A 41 21.85 -22.78 -64.16
CA LEU A 41 20.58 -22.04 -64.19
C LEU A 41 19.73 -22.52 -65.36
N GLY A 42 18.44 -22.67 -65.10
CA GLY A 42 17.40 -22.94 -66.09
C GLY A 42 16.07 -22.36 -65.64
N SER A 43 14.98 -22.83 -66.24
CA SER A 43 13.62 -22.43 -65.89
C SER A 43 12.68 -23.62 -65.95
N ALA A 44 11.65 -23.62 -65.10
CA ALA A 44 10.54 -24.53 -65.18
C ALA A 44 9.65 -24.21 -66.40
N GLY A 45 8.73 -25.12 -66.74
CA GLY A 45 7.84 -24.95 -67.91
C GLY A 45 6.93 -23.73 -67.83
N ASN A 46 6.68 -23.21 -66.62
CA ASN A 46 5.89 -22.00 -66.36
C ASN A 46 6.74 -20.73 -66.17
N GLY A 47 8.06 -20.80 -66.39
CA GLY A 47 8.96 -19.65 -66.33
C GLY A 47 9.61 -19.37 -64.97
N VAL A 48 9.28 -20.12 -63.91
CA VAL A 48 9.97 -19.97 -62.61
C VAL A 48 11.45 -20.36 -62.75
N PRO A 49 12.42 -19.55 -62.30
CA PRO A 49 13.83 -19.90 -62.33
C PRO A 49 14.14 -21.18 -61.56
N VAL A 50 15.00 -22.03 -62.12
CA VAL A 50 15.46 -23.29 -61.53
C VAL A 50 16.98 -23.27 -61.41
N VAL A 51 17.50 -23.45 -60.21
CA VAL A 51 18.92 -23.72 -59.95
C VAL A 51 19.10 -25.23 -59.82
N ASN A 52 19.76 -25.82 -60.81
CA ASN A 52 20.35 -27.15 -60.67
C ASN A 52 21.57 -27.02 -59.77
N ILE A 53 21.40 -27.32 -58.48
CA ILE A 53 22.46 -27.19 -57.48
C ILE A 53 23.68 -28.05 -57.85
N ALA A 54 24.86 -27.63 -57.40
CA ALA A 54 26.11 -28.36 -57.57
C ALA A 54 26.07 -29.73 -56.88
N SER A 55 26.92 -30.65 -57.33
CA SER A 55 27.05 -31.97 -56.70
C SER A 55 27.39 -31.83 -55.21
N PRO A 56 26.69 -32.53 -54.30
CA PRO A 56 27.03 -32.49 -52.89
C PRO A 56 28.38 -33.18 -52.63
N ASN A 57 29.14 -32.66 -51.67
CA ASN A 57 30.39 -33.26 -51.20
C ASN A 57 30.14 -34.47 -50.28
N ALA A 58 31.21 -35.08 -49.74
CA ALA A 58 31.10 -36.26 -48.87
C ALA A 58 30.28 -36.00 -47.60
N ASN A 59 30.20 -34.75 -47.14
CA ASN A 59 29.39 -34.33 -46.00
C ASN A 59 27.92 -34.06 -46.36
N GLY A 60 27.55 -34.18 -47.64
CA GLY A 60 26.20 -33.91 -48.14
C GLY A 60 25.90 -32.42 -48.33
N LEU A 61 26.92 -31.56 -48.34
CA LEU A 61 26.79 -30.13 -48.61
C LEU A 61 26.94 -29.86 -50.11
N SER A 62 25.93 -29.25 -50.72
CA SER A 62 26.02 -28.61 -52.03
C SER A 62 26.35 -27.13 -51.84
N HIS A 63 27.53 -26.71 -52.30
CA HIS A 63 28.01 -25.33 -52.19
C HIS A 63 27.90 -24.64 -53.55
N ASN A 64 27.01 -23.64 -53.61
CA ASN A 64 26.64 -22.91 -54.82
C ASN A 64 27.04 -21.46 -54.62
N LYS A 65 27.88 -20.93 -55.51
CA LYS A 65 28.33 -19.53 -55.49
C LYS A 65 27.56 -18.70 -56.50
N PHE A 66 27.14 -17.51 -56.10
CA PHE A 66 26.32 -16.61 -56.90
C PHE A 66 26.97 -15.23 -57.01
N GLY A 67 27.07 -14.71 -58.24
CA GLY A 67 27.41 -13.30 -58.45
C GLY A 67 26.29 -12.37 -57.96
N GLN A 68 25.03 -12.81 -58.11
CA GLN A 68 23.83 -12.15 -57.55
C GLN A 68 22.82 -13.24 -57.18
N PHE A 69 22.25 -13.15 -55.97
CA PHE A 69 21.16 -14.03 -55.54
C PHE A 69 19.93 -13.18 -55.19
N ASN A 70 18.98 -13.11 -56.12
CA ASN A 70 17.72 -12.40 -55.96
C ASN A 70 16.57 -13.33 -56.36
N VAL A 71 15.42 -13.18 -55.71
CA VAL A 71 14.23 -14.00 -55.95
C VAL A 71 13.08 -13.06 -56.32
N GLY A 72 12.55 -13.22 -57.52
CA GLY A 72 11.38 -12.48 -57.99
C GLY A 72 10.09 -12.98 -57.33
N ARG A 73 8.96 -12.36 -57.67
CA ARG A 73 7.65 -12.73 -57.11
C ARG A 73 7.18 -14.10 -57.58
N GLU A 74 7.68 -14.55 -58.73
CA GLU A 74 7.50 -15.88 -59.29
C GLU A 74 8.17 -16.98 -58.44
N GLY A 75 9.09 -16.61 -57.55
CA GLY A 75 9.83 -17.53 -56.69
C GLY A 75 11.08 -18.12 -57.35
N LEU A 76 11.69 -19.08 -56.67
CA LEU A 76 12.93 -19.76 -57.10
C LEU A 76 12.88 -21.23 -56.69
N ILE A 77 13.28 -22.12 -57.61
CA ILE A 77 13.37 -23.56 -57.34
C ILE A 77 14.84 -23.97 -57.25
N LEU A 78 15.22 -24.59 -56.13
CA LEU A 78 16.48 -25.29 -55.94
C LEU A 78 16.24 -26.78 -56.24
N ASN A 79 16.72 -27.26 -57.39
CA ASN A 79 16.48 -28.62 -57.83
C ASN A 79 17.41 -29.61 -57.12
N ASN A 80 16.91 -30.25 -56.07
CA ASN A 80 17.60 -31.28 -55.29
C ASN A 80 17.17 -32.70 -55.69
N SER A 81 16.49 -32.89 -56.83
CA SER A 81 15.99 -34.20 -57.24
C SER A 81 16.87 -34.87 -58.30
N PRO A 82 17.45 -36.06 -58.04
CA PRO A 82 18.18 -36.82 -59.07
C PRO A 82 17.29 -37.37 -60.20
N GLY A 83 16.01 -37.65 -59.90
CA GLY A 83 15.08 -38.35 -60.81
C GLY A 83 13.92 -37.50 -61.33
N GLY A 84 13.95 -36.18 -61.11
CA GLY A 84 12.83 -35.26 -61.37
C GLY A 84 11.90 -35.14 -60.17
N ALA A 85 11.12 -34.06 -60.12
CA ALA A 85 10.23 -33.79 -58.99
C ALA A 85 8.99 -33.01 -59.45
N GLN A 86 7.91 -33.12 -58.68
CA GLN A 86 6.77 -32.22 -58.79
C GLN A 86 7.01 -31.04 -57.86
N SER A 87 7.36 -29.87 -58.42
CA SER A 87 7.54 -28.62 -57.70
C SER A 87 6.18 -27.91 -57.51
N GLN A 88 6.00 -27.28 -56.35
CA GLN A 88 4.85 -26.45 -56.03
C GLN A 88 4.84 -25.15 -56.85
N LEU A 89 6.01 -24.54 -57.05
CA LEU A 89 6.16 -23.30 -57.82
C LEU A 89 6.19 -23.54 -59.34
N GLY A 90 6.87 -24.59 -59.80
CA GLY A 90 7.22 -24.81 -61.20
C GLY A 90 6.48 -25.95 -61.92
N GLY A 91 5.69 -26.73 -61.19
CA GLY A 91 5.09 -27.96 -61.73
C GLY A 91 6.13 -29.08 -61.91
N ALA A 92 5.95 -29.94 -62.92
CA ALA A 92 6.89 -31.02 -63.18
C ALA A 92 8.24 -30.48 -63.66
N ILE A 93 9.32 -30.80 -62.96
CA ILE A 93 10.69 -30.42 -63.33
C ILE A 93 11.55 -31.66 -63.60
N ALA A 94 12.48 -31.54 -64.54
CA ALA A 94 13.45 -32.59 -64.85
C ALA A 94 14.43 -32.81 -63.68
N GLY A 95 15.04 -34.00 -63.62
CA GLY A 95 16.06 -34.30 -62.62
C GLY A 95 17.30 -33.42 -62.78
N ASN A 96 17.92 -33.07 -61.67
CA ASN A 96 19.18 -32.35 -61.66
C ASN A 96 20.32 -33.29 -62.07
N PRO A 97 20.97 -33.08 -63.23
CA PRO A 97 22.01 -33.96 -63.74
C PRO A 97 23.27 -34.01 -62.86
N ASN A 98 23.45 -33.04 -61.96
CA ASN A 98 24.59 -32.98 -61.05
C ASN A 98 24.51 -33.96 -59.88
N LEU A 99 23.34 -34.54 -59.61
CA LEU A 99 23.06 -35.31 -58.38
C LEU A 99 23.26 -36.82 -58.52
N GLY A 100 24.11 -37.27 -59.45
CA GLY A 100 24.40 -38.70 -59.66
C GLY A 100 24.92 -39.47 -58.43
N LYS A 101 25.34 -38.78 -57.36
CA LYS A 101 25.76 -39.34 -56.06
C LYS A 101 24.68 -39.25 -54.96
N GLY A 102 23.48 -38.78 -55.29
CA GLY A 102 22.38 -38.56 -54.35
C GLY A 102 22.08 -37.07 -54.08
N ALA A 103 20.94 -36.82 -53.44
CA ALA A 103 20.48 -35.47 -53.08
C ALA A 103 21.33 -34.85 -51.96
N ALA A 104 21.43 -33.53 -51.95
CA ALA A 104 22.10 -32.78 -50.88
C ALA A 104 21.27 -32.79 -49.59
N ARG A 105 21.96 -32.80 -48.44
CA ARG A 105 21.36 -32.58 -47.10
C ARG A 105 21.44 -31.13 -46.66
N LYS A 106 22.41 -30.38 -47.18
CA LYS A 106 22.60 -28.94 -46.99
C LYS A 106 22.85 -28.27 -48.33
N ILE A 107 22.22 -27.12 -48.56
CA ILE A 107 22.40 -26.31 -49.76
C ILE A 107 22.83 -24.92 -49.29
N LEU A 108 24.09 -24.58 -49.56
CA LEU A 108 24.63 -23.25 -49.29
C LEU A 108 24.65 -22.44 -50.58
N GLY A 109 23.90 -21.34 -50.61
CA GLY A 109 24.05 -20.25 -51.56
C GLY A 109 24.95 -19.17 -50.96
N GLU A 110 26.19 -19.08 -51.42
CA GLU A 110 27.13 -18.02 -51.03
C GLU A 110 27.16 -16.94 -52.10
N VAL A 111 26.84 -15.70 -51.74
CA VAL A 111 26.95 -14.56 -52.66
C VAL A 111 28.36 -14.00 -52.62
N THR A 112 29.03 -14.02 -53.77
CA THR A 112 30.41 -13.52 -53.96
C THR A 112 30.44 -12.10 -54.52
N GLY A 113 29.34 -11.63 -55.11
CA GLY A 113 29.20 -10.26 -55.61
C GLY A 113 28.93 -9.23 -54.51
N GLY A 114 29.15 -7.95 -54.85
CA GLY A 114 29.13 -6.83 -53.89
C GLY A 114 27.75 -6.27 -53.51
N SER A 115 26.66 -6.92 -53.92
CA SER A 115 25.28 -6.38 -53.77
C SER A 115 24.45 -7.18 -52.76
N PRO A 116 23.54 -6.53 -52.02
CA PRO A 116 22.59 -7.23 -51.16
C PRO A 116 21.58 -8.06 -51.96
N SER A 117 21.05 -9.11 -51.33
CA SER A 117 20.01 -9.96 -51.90
C SER A 117 18.61 -9.41 -51.63
N GLN A 118 17.72 -9.43 -52.63
CA GLN A 118 16.30 -9.13 -52.51
C GLN A 118 15.47 -10.38 -52.75
N LEU A 119 14.62 -10.72 -51.78
CA LEU A 119 13.76 -11.89 -51.81
C LEU A 119 12.29 -11.44 -51.81
N LEU A 120 11.65 -11.52 -52.97
CA LEU A 120 10.28 -11.04 -53.22
C LEU A 120 9.25 -12.18 -53.37
N GLY A 121 9.68 -13.43 -53.26
CA GLY A 121 8.85 -14.61 -53.44
C GLY A 121 9.43 -15.84 -52.74
N ALA A 122 8.75 -16.97 -52.88
CA ALA A 122 9.12 -18.20 -52.20
C ALA A 122 10.35 -18.88 -52.83
N ILE A 123 11.15 -19.53 -51.99
CA ILE A 123 12.23 -20.42 -52.39
C ILE A 123 11.79 -21.85 -52.07
N GLU A 124 11.79 -22.71 -53.07
CA GLU A 124 11.40 -24.11 -52.95
C GLU A 124 12.62 -25.02 -53.15
N ILE A 125 12.75 -26.07 -52.32
CA ILE A 125 13.61 -27.22 -52.65
C ILE A 125 12.74 -28.29 -53.31
N ALA A 126 13.01 -28.59 -54.58
CA ALA A 126 12.32 -29.66 -55.28
C ALA A 126 13.04 -31.00 -55.11
N GLY A 127 12.31 -32.05 -54.74
CA GLY A 127 12.87 -33.36 -54.38
C GLY A 127 13.03 -33.54 -52.86
N PRO A 128 14.02 -34.33 -52.38
CA PRO A 128 14.29 -34.46 -50.96
C PRO A 128 14.60 -33.10 -50.31
N GLY A 129 13.91 -32.79 -49.20
CA GLY A 129 14.14 -31.54 -48.45
C GLY A 129 15.54 -31.47 -47.83
N ALA A 130 16.10 -30.26 -47.74
CA ALA A 130 17.44 -30.01 -47.22
C ALA A 130 17.49 -28.72 -46.40
N HIS A 131 18.54 -28.55 -45.59
CA HIS A 131 18.80 -27.27 -44.92
C HIS A 131 19.32 -26.25 -45.94
N PHE A 132 18.57 -25.19 -46.19
CA PHE A 132 18.97 -24.10 -47.06
C PHE A 132 19.66 -22.97 -46.29
N ILE A 133 20.79 -22.49 -46.80
CA ILE A 133 21.51 -21.34 -46.25
C ILE A 133 21.76 -20.33 -47.37
N LEU A 134 21.33 -19.09 -47.18
CA LEU A 134 21.75 -17.94 -47.99
C LEU A 134 22.72 -17.09 -47.19
N ALA A 135 23.99 -17.06 -47.63
CA ALA A 135 25.03 -16.24 -47.04
C ALA A 135 25.38 -15.07 -47.95
N ASN A 136 25.02 -13.86 -47.55
CA ASN A 136 25.35 -12.62 -48.25
C ASN A 136 25.83 -11.53 -47.27
N PRO A 137 27.16 -11.30 -47.16
CA PRO A 137 27.71 -10.27 -46.27
C PRO A 137 27.25 -8.84 -46.56
N HIS A 138 26.74 -8.56 -47.75
CA HIS A 138 26.24 -7.24 -48.15
C HIS A 138 24.80 -6.97 -47.69
N GLY A 139 24.08 -8.01 -47.24
CA GLY A 139 22.74 -7.91 -46.67
C GLY A 139 21.68 -8.72 -47.43
N VAL A 140 20.52 -8.88 -46.78
CA VAL A 140 19.37 -9.60 -47.33
C VAL A 140 18.10 -8.84 -46.96
N THR A 141 17.26 -8.53 -47.94
CA THR A 141 15.93 -7.96 -47.72
C THR A 141 14.88 -8.97 -48.14
N CYS A 142 13.95 -9.28 -47.25
CA CYS A 142 12.78 -10.11 -47.51
C CYS A 142 11.52 -9.23 -47.53
N ASN A 143 10.75 -9.33 -48.61
CA ASN A 143 9.46 -8.67 -48.76
C ASN A 143 8.47 -9.64 -49.43
N GLY A 144 7.82 -10.46 -48.61
CA GLY A 144 6.96 -11.55 -49.07
C GLY A 144 7.73 -12.82 -49.42
N CYS A 145 8.93 -13.01 -48.87
CA CYS A 145 9.67 -14.25 -49.10
C CYS A 145 9.10 -15.39 -48.25
N GLY A 146 9.26 -16.62 -48.75
CA GLY A 146 8.86 -17.83 -48.04
C GLY A 146 9.74 -19.02 -48.39
N PHE A 147 9.59 -20.12 -47.66
CA PHE A 147 10.47 -21.28 -47.76
C PHE A 147 9.63 -22.56 -47.80
N ILE A 148 9.79 -23.35 -48.86
CA ILE A 148 8.97 -24.53 -49.14
C ILE A 148 9.85 -25.79 -49.15
N ASN A 149 9.39 -26.85 -48.49
CA ASN A 149 10.07 -28.15 -48.38
C ASN A 149 11.48 -28.05 -47.77
N MET A 150 11.61 -27.25 -46.71
CA MET A 150 12.87 -27.06 -45.98
C MET A 150 12.69 -27.41 -44.51
N PRO A 151 13.35 -28.45 -43.97
CA PRO A 151 13.34 -28.70 -42.53
C PRO A 151 14.01 -27.57 -41.74
N ARG A 152 14.94 -26.85 -42.36
CA ARG A 152 15.69 -25.74 -41.77
C ARG A 152 16.06 -24.71 -42.85
N ALA A 153 15.97 -23.43 -42.54
CA ALA A 153 16.42 -22.36 -43.43
C ALA A 153 17.15 -21.26 -42.65
N THR A 154 18.27 -20.78 -43.21
CA THR A 154 19.13 -19.76 -42.59
C THR A 154 19.38 -18.63 -43.57
N LEU A 155 19.08 -17.39 -43.16
CA LEU A 155 19.56 -16.19 -43.82
C LEU A 155 20.70 -15.61 -42.99
N THR A 156 21.85 -15.38 -43.61
CA THR A 156 23.01 -14.84 -42.90
C THR A 156 23.78 -13.79 -43.68
N THR A 157 24.30 -12.79 -42.96
CA THR A 157 25.33 -11.87 -43.47
C THR A 157 26.74 -12.28 -43.02
N GLY A 158 26.84 -13.40 -42.31
CA GLY A 158 28.12 -13.97 -41.94
C GLY A 158 28.76 -14.68 -43.12
N LYS A 159 30.08 -14.53 -43.24
CA LYS A 159 30.87 -15.32 -44.18
C LYS A 159 30.89 -16.78 -43.71
N PRO A 160 30.59 -17.77 -44.57
CA PRO A 160 30.69 -19.18 -44.21
C PRO A 160 32.11 -19.57 -43.77
N ILE A 161 32.19 -20.32 -42.67
CA ILE A 161 33.44 -20.86 -42.13
C ILE A 161 33.46 -22.36 -42.37
N PHE A 162 34.54 -22.86 -42.95
CA PHE A 162 34.71 -24.28 -43.26
C PHE A 162 35.79 -24.94 -42.40
N ASP A 163 35.55 -26.19 -42.04
CA ASP A 163 36.50 -27.13 -41.46
C ASP A 163 36.67 -28.28 -42.46
N GLY A 164 37.73 -28.21 -43.28
CA GLY A 164 37.83 -28.99 -44.50
C GLY A 164 36.67 -28.66 -45.46
N GLU A 165 35.91 -29.67 -45.89
CA GLU A 165 34.72 -29.51 -46.75
C GLU A 165 33.40 -29.33 -45.96
N ARG A 166 33.45 -29.29 -44.63
CA ARG A 166 32.27 -29.19 -43.78
C ARG A 166 32.01 -27.73 -43.39
N LEU A 167 30.78 -27.25 -43.54
CA LEU A 167 30.36 -25.95 -43.01
C LEU A 167 30.34 -26.00 -41.47
N ALA A 168 31.22 -25.23 -40.84
CA ALA A 168 31.38 -25.18 -39.39
C ALA A 168 30.58 -24.05 -38.73
N GLY A 169 30.37 -22.92 -39.43
CA GLY A 169 29.67 -21.78 -38.87
C GLY A 169 29.77 -20.53 -39.73
N TYR A 170 29.59 -19.37 -39.10
CA TYR A 170 29.52 -18.07 -39.77
C TYR A 170 30.34 -17.02 -39.04
N ASP A 171 31.11 -16.24 -39.79
CA ASP A 171 31.85 -15.07 -39.29
C ASP A 171 31.10 -13.78 -39.67
N VAL A 172 30.47 -13.14 -38.68
CA VAL A 172 29.62 -11.97 -38.86
C VAL A 172 30.40 -10.71 -38.51
N ASP A 173 30.81 -9.96 -39.54
CA ASP A 173 31.49 -8.67 -39.40
C ASP A 173 30.60 -7.46 -39.70
N GLY A 174 29.55 -7.65 -40.49
CA GLY A 174 28.74 -6.60 -41.08
C GLY A 174 27.44 -7.12 -41.68
N GLY A 175 26.81 -6.29 -42.50
CA GLY A 175 25.57 -6.62 -43.18
C GLY A 175 24.31 -6.36 -42.36
N HIS A 176 23.21 -6.31 -43.09
CA HIS A 176 21.89 -6.02 -42.57
C HIS A 176 20.88 -7.03 -43.13
N ILE A 177 19.96 -7.52 -42.28
CA ILE A 177 18.79 -8.26 -42.75
C ILE A 177 17.53 -7.45 -42.46
N GLY A 178 16.77 -7.13 -43.51
CA GLY A 178 15.51 -6.40 -43.42
C GLY A 178 14.32 -7.31 -43.73
N ILE A 179 13.33 -7.34 -42.84
CA ILE A 179 12.02 -7.95 -43.08
C ILE A 179 11.00 -6.83 -43.27
N GLU A 180 10.48 -6.68 -44.47
CA GLU A 180 9.72 -5.51 -44.91
C GLU A 180 8.45 -5.90 -45.67
N GLY A 181 7.59 -4.91 -45.94
CA GLY A 181 6.40 -5.06 -46.79
C GLY A 181 5.51 -6.23 -46.39
N ALA A 182 5.41 -7.25 -47.24
CA ALA A 182 4.56 -8.43 -47.02
C ALA A 182 5.11 -9.42 -45.95
N GLY A 183 6.30 -9.17 -45.40
CA GLY A 183 6.87 -9.98 -44.31
C GLY A 183 7.59 -11.24 -44.78
N LEU A 184 7.74 -12.20 -43.87
CA LEU A 184 8.43 -13.47 -44.08
C LEU A 184 7.56 -14.63 -43.60
N ASP A 185 7.36 -15.63 -44.45
CA ASP A 185 6.62 -16.86 -44.13
C ASP A 185 7.55 -18.09 -44.09
N ALA A 186 7.83 -18.56 -42.88
CA ALA A 186 8.58 -19.79 -42.60
C ALA A 186 7.74 -20.79 -41.79
N ARG A 187 6.40 -20.78 -41.92
CA ARG A 187 5.52 -21.72 -41.19
C ARG A 187 5.73 -23.18 -41.60
N GLU A 188 6.21 -23.41 -42.82
CA GLU A 188 6.54 -24.76 -43.31
C GLU A 188 7.98 -25.19 -42.96
N VAL A 189 8.76 -24.30 -42.33
CA VAL A 189 10.13 -24.59 -41.90
C VAL A 189 10.14 -25.00 -40.44
N GLY A 190 10.75 -26.15 -40.15
CA GLY A 190 10.90 -26.64 -38.77
C GLY A 190 11.69 -25.66 -37.89
N ARG A 191 12.81 -25.14 -38.42
CA ARG A 191 13.63 -24.10 -37.76
C ARG A 191 14.11 -23.04 -38.74
N PHE A 192 13.78 -21.78 -38.45
CA PHE A 192 14.21 -20.62 -39.24
C PHE A 192 15.23 -19.78 -38.47
N GLU A 193 16.29 -19.34 -39.16
CA GLU A 193 17.45 -18.70 -38.55
C GLU A 193 17.83 -17.40 -39.25
N LEU A 194 18.02 -16.34 -38.47
CA LEU A 194 18.58 -15.07 -38.93
C LEU A 194 19.91 -14.83 -38.23
N ILE A 195 21.01 -14.75 -38.98
CA ILE A 195 22.35 -14.55 -38.43
C ILE A 195 22.99 -13.33 -39.08
N THR A 196 22.99 -12.19 -38.41
CA THR A 196 23.39 -10.91 -39.03
C THR A 196 24.08 -9.99 -38.04
N ARG A 197 24.77 -8.94 -38.51
CA ARG A 197 25.22 -7.90 -37.58
C ARG A 197 24.05 -7.05 -37.09
N SER A 198 23.12 -6.71 -37.97
CA SER A 198 21.93 -5.93 -37.63
C SER A 198 20.69 -6.46 -38.35
N ALA A 199 19.53 -6.40 -37.70
CA ALA A 199 18.24 -6.77 -38.26
C ALA A 199 17.21 -5.65 -38.09
N THR A 200 16.44 -5.37 -39.14
CA THR A 200 15.21 -4.58 -39.04
C THR A 200 14.01 -5.48 -39.32
N LEU A 201 13.02 -5.43 -38.44
CA LEU A 201 11.78 -6.19 -38.57
C LEU A 201 10.64 -5.17 -38.67
N ASN A 202 10.25 -4.84 -39.88
CA ASN A 202 9.20 -3.86 -40.18
C ASN A 202 7.89 -4.49 -40.68
N ALA A 203 7.86 -5.81 -40.81
CA ALA A 203 6.70 -6.61 -41.19
C ALA A 203 6.67 -7.94 -40.42
N ALA A 204 5.55 -8.65 -40.49
CA ALA A 204 5.35 -9.89 -39.75
C ALA A 204 6.33 -10.99 -40.18
N LEU A 205 6.89 -11.70 -39.19
CA LEU A 205 7.71 -12.89 -39.37
C LEU A 205 6.98 -14.08 -38.73
N HIS A 206 6.64 -15.09 -39.54
CA HIS A 206 6.04 -16.33 -39.07
C HIS A 206 7.01 -17.50 -39.19
N ALA A 207 7.15 -18.32 -38.16
CA ALA A 207 8.00 -19.51 -38.17
C ALA A 207 7.45 -20.61 -37.24
N GLN A 208 7.96 -21.84 -37.30
CA GLN A 208 7.74 -22.81 -36.22
C GLN A 208 8.71 -22.55 -35.07
N GLN A 209 10.01 -22.62 -35.32
CA GLN A 209 11.05 -22.18 -34.38
C GLN A 209 11.83 -21.02 -35.01
N LEU A 210 11.97 -19.92 -34.25
CA LEU A 210 12.72 -18.74 -34.68
C LEU A 210 13.97 -18.54 -33.82
N ASP A 211 15.13 -18.53 -34.46
CA ASP A 211 16.40 -18.14 -33.86
C ASP A 211 16.97 -16.90 -34.57
N VAL A 212 17.23 -15.82 -33.84
CA VAL A 212 17.91 -14.62 -34.35
C VAL A 212 19.19 -14.39 -33.56
N VAL A 213 20.32 -14.39 -34.25
CA VAL A 213 21.62 -14.05 -33.68
C VAL A 213 22.12 -12.78 -34.35
N ALA A 214 22.20 -11.71 -33.56
CA ALA A 214 22.56 -10.37 -33.98
C ALA A 214 23.85 -9.87 -33.31
N GLY A 215 24.51 -8.92 -33.96
CA GLY A 215 25.78 -8.33 -33.53
C GLY A 215 27.01 -8.94 -34.21
N ARG A 216 28.17 -8.36 -33.91
CA ARG A 216 29.45 -8.80 -34.48
C ARG A 216 30.01 -10.04 -33.78
N ASN A 217 29.98 -11.19 -34.46
CA ASN A 217 30.15 -12.51 -33.84
C ASN A 217 30.80 -13.56 -34.72
N ARG A 218 31.28 -14.63 -34.07
CA ARG A 218 31.38 -15.95 -34.68
C ARG A 218 30.26 -16.85 -34.16
N VAL A 219 29.51 -17.47 -35.06
CA VAL A 219 28.33 -18.28 -34.75
C VAL A 219 28.55 -19.71 -35.22
N ASP A 220 28.33 -20.69 -34.35
CA ASP A 220 28.38 -22.10 -34.69
C ASP A 220 27.22 -22.50 -35.61
N GLY A 221 27.50 -23.31 -36.64
CA GLY A 221 26.54 -23.63 -37.70
C GLY A 221 25.40 -24.57 -37.29
N GLU A 222 25.49 -25.23 -36.13
CA GLU A 222 24.46 -26.17 -35.65
C GLU A 222 23.77 -25.66 -34.38
N SER A 223 24.55 -25.40 -33.35
CA SER A 223 24.07 -24.99 -32.03
C SER A 223 23.61 -23.53 -32.00
N LEU A 224 24.06 -22.71 -32.95
CA LEU A 224 23.92 -21.25 -32.93
C LEU A 224 24.51 -20.60 -31.67
N ALA A 225 25.47 -21.27 -31.03
CA ALA A 225 26.29 -20.65 -30.01
C ALA A 225 27.06 -19.48 -30.64
N ALA A 226 26.91 -18.29 -30.07
CA ALA A 226 27.50 -17.06 -30.58
C ALA A 226 28.60 -16.59 -29.63
N SER A 227 29.77 -16.30 -30.19
CA SER A 227 30.89 -15.68 -29.48
C SER A 227 31.11 -14.27 -30.03
N ALA A 228 31.02 -13.28 -29.14
CA ALA A 228 31.25 -11.88 -29.48
C ALA A 228 32.69 -11.69 -29.96
N LYS A 229 32.88 -10.97 -31.07
CA LYS A 229 34.20 -10.52 -31.51
C LYS A 229 34.61 -9.30 -30.68
N ALA A 230 35.92 -9.14 -30.43
CA ALA A 230 36.44 -7.96 -29.74
C ALA A 230 36.08 -6.68 -30.50
N ASP A 231 35.94 -5.56 -29.78
CA ASP A 231 35.83 -4.26 -30.42
C ASP A 231 37.10 -3.98 -31.24
N ASP A 232 36.93 -3.52 -32.47
CA ASP A 232 38.01 -3.17 -33.38
C ASP A 232 37.92 -1.71 -33.87
N GLY A 233 37.16 -0.87 -33.16
CA GLY A 233 37.07 0.57 -33.41
C GLY A 233 36.11 0.96 -34.53
N ARG A 234 35.46 -0.01 -35.19
CA ARG A 234 34.42 0.30 -36.19
C ARG A 234 33.18 0.91 -35.52
N LEU A 235 32.47 1.77 -36.25
CA LEU A 235 31.19 2.32 -35.79
C LEU A 235 30.22 1.18 -35.46
N ARG A 236 29.63 1.26 -34.26
CA ARG A 236 28.64 0.30 -33.77
C ARG A 236 27.24 0.72 -34.25
N PRO A 237 26.37 -0.21 -34.67
CA PRO A 237 24.98 0.11 -34.91
C PRO A 237 24.32 0.54 -33.59
N ARG A 238 23.29 1.38 -33.67
CA ARG A 238 22.52 1.79 -32.48
C ARG A 238 21.76 0.61 -31.87
N LEU A 239 21.24 -0.26 -32.74
CA LEU A 239 20.46 -1.44 -32.38
C LEU A 239 20.92 -2.64 -33.22
N ALA A 240 21.03 -3.80 -32.57
CA ALA A 240 21.31 -5.08 -33.20
C ALA A 240 20.04 -5.65 -33.83
N ILE A 241 18.90 -5.40 -33.19
CA ILE A 241 17.57 -5.73 -33.68
C ILE A 241 16.67 -4.52 -33.43
N ASP A 242 16.05 -4.00 -34.49
CA ASP A 242 15.06 -2.93 -34.44
C ASP A 242 13.76 -3.41 -35.10
N SER A 243 12.77 -3.76 -34.28
CA SER A 243 11.42 -4.09 -34.73
C SER A 243 10.51 -2.88 -34.57
N SER A 244 9.76 -2.56 -35.63
CA SER A 244 8.69 -1.54 -35.58
C SER A 244 7.38 -2.15 -35.06
N ALA A 245 6.39 -1.31 -34.78
CA ALA A 245 5.07 -1.78 -34.35
C ALA A 245 4.38 -2.70 -35.38
N LEU A 246 4.75 -2.59 -36.66
CA LEU A 246 4.24 -3.45 -37.74
C LEU A 246 5.03 -4.77 -37.86
N GLY A 247 6.21 -4.86 -37.24
CA GLY A 247 7.11 -6.00 -37.31
C GLY A 247 6.97 -6.97 -36.15
N GLY A 248 5.89 -7.75 -36.15
CA GLY A 248 5.65 -8.81 -35.16
C GLY A 248 6.38 -10.11 -35.47
N MET A 249 6.66 -10.90 -34.44
CA MET A 249 7.24 -12.25 -34.54
C MET A 249 6.28 -13.28 -33.96
N TYR A 250 5.96 -14.31 -34.75
CA TYR A 250 4.98 -15.33 -34.40
C TYR A 250 5.58 -16.72 -34.65
N ALA A 251 5.82 -17.47 -33.58
CA ALA A 251 6.39 -18.80 -33.67
C ALA A 251 5.91 -19.73 -32.56
N ASN A 252 6.25 -21.02 -32.61
CA ASN A 252 6.10 -21.92 -31.47
C ASN A 252 7.10 -21.55 -30.37
N THR A 253 8.34 -21.23 -30.75
CA THR A 253 9.41 -20.77 -29.85
C THR A 253 10.21 -19.64 -30.50
N ILE A 254 10.66 -18.68 -29.69
CA ILE A 254 11.48 -17.54 -30.15
C ILE A 254 12.73 -17.42 -29.29
N ARG A 255 13.90 -17.37 -29.94
CA ARG A 255 15.18 -17.09 -29.30
C ARG A 255 15.91 -15.96 -30.01
N LEU A 256 16.24 -14.90 -29.28
CA LEU A 256 16.99 -13.75 -29.78
C LEU A 256 18.28 -13.57 -28.97
N VAL A 257 19.40 -13.37 -29.66
CA VAL A 257 20.71 -13.13 -29.04
C VAL A 257 21.33 -11.89 -29.68
N GLY A 258 21.58 -10.86 -28.89
CA GLY A 258 22.32 -9.65 -29.28
C GLY A 258 23.63 -9.57 -28.51
N THR A 259 24.75 -9.80 -29.18
CA THR A 259 26.04 -10.01 -28.51
C THR A 259 26.95 -8.79 -28.45
N GLU A 260 26.75 -7.80 -29.33
CA GLU A 260 27.66 -6.66 -29.47
C GLU A 260 27.47 -5.74 -28.26
N GLN A 261 28.53 -5.60 -27.45
CA GLN A 261 28.48 -4.90 -26.17
C GLN A 261 27.98 -3.45 -26.33
N GLY A 262 26.97 -3.08 -25.54
CA GLY A 262 26.35 -1.76 -25.57
C GLY A 262 25.40 -1.51 -26.74
N VAL A 263 25.24 -2.46 -27.66
CA VAL A 263 24.26 -2.35 -28.76
C VAL A 263 22.90 -2.86 -28.28
N GLY A 264 21.86 -2.06 -28.46
CA GLY A 264 20.54 -2.38 -27.93
C GLY A 264 19.71 -3.33 -28.79
N VAL A 265 18.63 -3.84 -28.21
CA VAL A 265 17.56 -4.57 -28.90
C VAL A 265 16.26 -3.84 -28.62
N LYS A 266 15.54 -3.45 -29.67
CA LYS A 266 14.22 -2.79 -29.56
C LYS A 266 13.19 -3.61 -30.30
N LEU A 267 12.16 -4.03 -29.58
CA LEU A 267 11.09 -4.88 -30.07
C LEU A 267 9.75 -4.17 -29.87
N ALA A 268 9.37 -3.36 -30.86
CA ALA A 268 8.14 -2.56 -30.79
C ALA A 268 6.90 -3.30 -31.31
N GLY A 269 7.08 -4.38 -32.07
CA GLY A 269 6.00 -5.25 -32.53
C GLY A 269 5.64 -6.35 -31.53
N ASN A 270 4.53 -7.03 -31.79
CA ASN A 270 4.05 -8.13 -30.97
C ASN A 270 4.97 -9.36 -31.10
N MET A 271 5.32 -9.97 -29.97
CA MET A 271 5.97 -11.28 -29.93
C MET A 271 5.01 -12.33 -29.38
N ALA A 272 4.80 -13.41 -30.12
CA ALA A 272 3.95 -14.51 -29.69
C ALA A 272 4.65 -15.87 -29.88
N ALA A 273 4.85 -16.58 -28.77
CA ALA A 273 5.26 -17.98 -28.76
C ALA A 273 4.05 -18.87 -28.39
N SER A 274 3.47 -19.56 -29.38
CA SER A 274 2.20 -20.27 -29.25
C SER A 274 2.28 -21.63 -28.55
N ALA A 275 3.47 -22.24 -28.50
CA ALA A 275 3.65 -23.59 -27.94
C ALA A 275 4.82 -23.72 -26.96
N GLY A 276 5.68 -22.71 -26.83
CA GLY A 276 6.82 -22.72 -25.92
C GLY A 276 7.29 -21.32 -25.54
N ASP A 277 8.60 -21.14 -25.48
CA ASP A 277 9.22 -20.03 -24.76
C ASP A 277 9.64 -18.86 -25.65
N ILE A 278 9.80 -17.68 -25.01
CA ILE A 278 10.53 -16.53 -25.55
C ILE A 278 11.80 -16.35 -24.73
N ARG A 279 12.97 -16.42 -25.37
CA ARG A 279 14.28 -16.17 -24.73
C ARG A 279 15.00 -15.03 -25.44
N ILE A 280 15.44 -14.02 -24.70
CA ILE A 280 16.17 -12.87 -25.24
C ILE A 280 17.41 -12.61 -24.38
N ASP A 281 18.60 -12.70 -24.97
CA ASP A 281 19.86 -12.32 -24.32
C ASP A 281 20.50 -11.17 -25.10
N ALA A 282 20.52 -9.97 -24.52
CA ALA A 282 21.10 -8.77 -25.11
C ALA A 282 22.24 -8.23 -24.25
N ASN A 283 23.42 -8.01 -24.83
CA ASN A 283 24.57 -7.37 -24.18
C ASN A 283 24.45 -5.84 -24.10
N GLY A 284 23.24 -5.30 -24.19
CA GLY A 284 22.94 -3.86 -24.17
C GLY A 284 21.54 -3.60 -23.62
N ARG A 285 20.95 -2.45 -23.98
CA ARG A 285 19.59 -2.10 -23.57
C ARG A 285 18.55 -2.91 -24.36
N LEU A 286 17.67 -3.61 -23.65
CA LEU A 286 16.50 -4.32 -24.19
C LEU A 286 15.23 -3.50 -23.98
N GLN A 287 14.46 -3.25 -25.03
CA GLN A 287 13.13 -2.63 -24.96
C GLN A 287 12.11 -3.58 -25.58
N LEU A 288 11.07 -3.91 -24.82
CA LEU A 288 10.02 -4.83 -25.22
C LEU A 288 8.66 -4.14 -25.10
N ALA A 289 7.92 -4.07 -26.20
CA ALA A 289 6.58 -3.49 -26.23
C ALA A 289 5.51 -4.51 -25.83
N GLN A 290 5.50 -5.71 -26.42
CA GLN A 290 4.52 -6.73 -26.08
C GLN A 290 5.06 -8.13 -26.32
N ALA A 291 4.82 -9.04 -25.36
CA ALA A 291 5.18 -10.45 -25.50
C ALA A 291 4.13 -11.38 -24.87
N SER A 292 3.87 -12.51 -25.52
CA SER A 292 3.06 -13.60 -24.96
C SER A 292 3.71 -14.93 -25.29
N ALA A 293 3.92 -15.77 -24.28
CA ALA A 293 4.44 -17.12 -24.43
C ALA A 293 3.53 -18.12 -23.72
N SER A 294 3.23 -19.25 -24.36
CA SER A 294 2.54 -20.36 -23.66
C SER A 294 3.45 -21.03 -22.62
N GLY A 295 4.76 -20.99 -22.83
CA GLY A 295 5.79 -21.41 -21.88
C GLY A 295 6.37 -20.23 -21.10
N ASP A 296 7.69 -20.19 -21.01
CA ASP A 296 8.42 -19.19 -20.22
C ASP A 296 8.81 -17.95 -21.04
N ILE A 297 8.97 -16.82 -20.36
CA ILE A 297 9.67 -15.64 -20.88
C ILE A 297 10.96 -15.45 -20.08
N ALA A 298 12.12 -15.47 -20.75
CA ALA A 298 13.41 -15.20 -20.12
C ALA A 298 14.13 -14.05 -20.84
N LEU A 299 14.37 -12.95 -20.11
CA LEU A 299 14.96 -11.73 -20.63
C LEU A 299 16.26 -11.40 -19.89
N LYS A 300 17.31 -11.10 -20.64
CA LYS A 300 18.59 -10.66 -20.10
C LYS A 300 19.09 -9.43 -20.86
N GLY A 301 19.56 -8.43 -20.10
CA GLY A 301 19.97 -7.14 -20.63
C GLY A 301 20.93 -6.40 -19.70
N GLN A 302 21.65 -5.41 -20.20
CA GLN A 302 22.27 -4.41 -19.32
C GLN A 302 21.17 -3.58 -18.66
N ASP A 303 20.25 -3.04 -19.45
CA ASP A 303 19.01 -2.42 -18.98
C ASP A 303 17.84 -3.09 -19.68
N VAL A 304 16.72 -3.30 -18.99
CA VAL A 304 15.51 -3.92 -19.56
C VAL A 304 14.31 -3.00 -19.31
N ALA A 305 13.64 -2.61 -20.39
CA ALA A 305 12.43 -1.79 -20.34
C ALA A 305 11.24 -2.56 -20.93
N LEU A 306 10.30 -2.90 -20.06
CA LEU A 306 9.00 -3.48 -20.41
C LEU A 306 7.98 -2.35 -20.55
N ASN A 307 7.76 -1.92 -21.78
CA ASN A 307 6.93 -0.75 -22.10
C ASN A 307 5.46 -1.10 -22.32
N GLY A 308 5.15 -2.38 -22.51
CA GLY A 308 3.77 -2.87 -22.58
C GLY A 308 3.63 -4.28 -22.00
N PRO A 309 2.53 -4.99 -22.28
CA PRO A 309 2.20 -6.21 -21.57
C PRO A 309 3.07 -7.40 -21.98
N ALA A 310 3.58 -8.12 -20.99
CA ALA A 310 4.30 -9.37 -21.14
C ALA A 310 3.61 -10.48 -20.33
N TYR A 311 3.24 -11.59 -20.99
CA TYR A 311 2.59 -12.73 -20.35
C TYR A 311 3.34 -14.04 -20.62
N ALA A 312 3.64 -14.79 -19.56
CA ALA A 312 4.18 -16.15 -19.64
C ALA A 312 3.18 -17.16 -19.05
N GLY A 313 2.77 -18.18 -19.80
CA GLY A 313 1.96 -19.28 -19.25
C GLY A 313 2.71 -20.06 -18.16
N GLY A 314 4.04 -20.14 -18.28
CA GLY A 314 4.96 -20.66 -17.28
C GLY A 314 5.48 -19.55 -16.35
N SER A 315 6.78 -19.30 -16.41
CA SER A 315 7.48 -18.32 -15.58
C SER A 315 8.03 -17.15 -16.41
N ALA A 316 8.11 -15.97 -15.80
CA ALA A 316 8.77 -14.81 -16.38
C ALA A 316 10.03 -14.46 -15.57
N SER A 317 11.21 -14.59 -16.17
CA SER A 317 12.49 -14.24 -15.56
C SER A 317 13.13 -13.05 -16.27
N VAL A 318 13.53 -12.03 -15.50
CA VAL A 318 14.20 -10.84 -16.03
C VAL A 318 15.46 -10.53 -15.25
N GLN A 319 16.59 -10.51 -15.95
CA GLN A 319 17.92 -10.21 -15.39
C GLN A 319 18.50 -8.96 -16.06
N ALA A 320 18.52 -7.85 -15.32
CA ALA A 320 19.14 -6.60 -15.73
C ALA A 320 20.44 -6.37 -14.95
N GLY A 321 21.53 -6.05 -15.63
CA GLY A 321 22.78 -5.63 -14.97
C GLY A 321 22.66 -4.25 -14.28
N GLY A 322 21.80 -3.39 -14.81
CA GLY A 322 21.51 -2.03 -14.37
C GLY A 322 20.04 -1.85 -14.00
N ALA A 323 19.29 -1.17 -14.86
CA ALA A 323 17.89 -0.82 -14.60
C ALA A 323 16.89 -1.82 -15.22
N LEU A 324 15.85 -2.15 -14.46
CA LEU A 324 14.64 -2.82 -14.92
C LEU A 324 13.44 -1.89 -14.70
N SER A 325 12.72 -1.54 -15.76
CA SER A 325 11.48 -0.77 -15.67
C SER A 325 10.28 -1.55 -16.21
N ASN A 326 9.23 -1.69 -15.41
CA ASN A 326 7.93 -2.19 -15.84
C ASN A 326 6.90 -1.05 -15.84
N ALA A 327 6.42 -0.70 -17.03
CA ALA A 327 5.47 0.41 -17.22
C ALA A 327 4.01 -0.04 -17.24
N GLN A 328 3.73 -1.29 -17.63
CA GLN A 328 2.36 -1.80 -17.79
C GLN A 328 2.13 -3.12 -17.07
N SER A 329 2.41 -4.28 -17.67
CA SER A 329 2.14 -5.58 -17.03
C SER A 329 3.22 -6.59 -17.34
N LEU A 330 3.70 -7.27 -16.30
CA LEU A 330 4.48 -8.49 -16.38
C LEU A 330 3.75 -9.56 -15.57
N ALA A 331 3.09 -10.49 -16.27
CA ALA A 331 2.27 -11.52 -15.66
C ALA A 331 2.80 -12.92 -15.99
N ALA A 332 2.69 -13.84 -15.03
CA ALA A 332 3.06 -15.23 -15.23
C ALA A 332 2.07 -16.21 -14.59
N GLY A 333 1.89 -17.38 -15.20
CA GLY A 333 1.07 -18.46 -14.63
C GLY A 333 1.69 -19.13 -13.41
N SER A 334 3.02 -19.21 -13.34
CA SER A 334 3.75 -19.96 -12.29
C SER A 334 4.61 -19.08 -11.39
N ALA A 335 5.53 -18.29 -11.96
CA ALA A 335 6.45 -17.46 -11.18
C ALA A 335 6.92 -16.23 -11.95
N VAL A 336 7.24 -15.15 -11.21
CA VAL A 336 7.96 -13.98 -11.73
C VAL A 336 9.25 -13.80 -10.92
N GLU A 337 10.39 -13.82 -11.61
CA GLU A 337 11.73 -13.71 -11.00
C GLU A 337 12.48 -12.52 -11.58
N LEU A 338 12.78 -11.52 -10.75
CA LEU A 338 13.38 -10.27 -11.20
C LEU A 338 14.69 -10.00 -10.47
N LYS A 339 15.74 -9.74 -11.23
CA LYS A 339 17.05 -9.32 -10.71
C LYS A 339 17.52 -8.07 -11.42
N ALA A 340 17.78 -7.00 -10.65
CA ALA A 340 18.28 -5.74 -11.19
C ALA A 340 19.10 -4.98 -10.15
N ASN A 341 19.89 -3.98 -10.55
CA ASN A 341 20.42 -3.02 -9.57
C ASN A 341 19.30 -2.05 -9.15
N GLN A 342 18.63 -1.46 -10.14
CA GLN A 342 17.50 -0.56 -9.96
C GLN A 342 16.25 -1.19 -10.58
N LEU A 343 15.21 -1.43 -9.79
CA LEU A 343 13.92 -1.91 -10.28
C LEU A 343 12.87 -0.83 -10.05
N SER A 344 12.17 -0.44 -11.11
CA SER A 344 11.03 0.47 -11.05
C SER A 344 9.79 -0.20 -11.62
N ASN A 345 8.77 -0.38 -10.78
CA ASN A 345 7.46 -0.83 -11.19
C ASN A 345 6.43 0.30 -11.03
N SER A 346 5.89 0.77 -12.16
CA SER A 346 4.73 1.67 -12.18
C SER A 346 3.46 1.00 -12.70
N GLY A 347 3.56 -0.26 -13.13
CA GLY A 347 2.46 -1.07 -13.62
C GLY A 347 2.13 -2.22 -12.66
N VAL A 348 1.78 -3.38 -13.22
CA VAL A 348 1.47 -4.61 -12.50
C VAL A 348 2.57 -5.63 -12.74
N ILE A 349 3.05 -6.25 -11.67
CA ILE A 349 3.88 -7.45 -11.72
C ILE A 349 3.12 -8.51 -10.93
N GLU A 350 2.70 -9.58 -11.60
CA GLU A 350 1.91 -10.61 -10.93
C GLU A 350 2.21 -12.04 -11.35
N ALA A 351 2.15 -12.95 -10.38
CA ALA A 351 2.30 -14.38 -10.58
C ALA A 351 1.05 -15.13 -10.11
N GLY A 352 0.70 -16.20 -10.83
CA GLY A 352 -0.47 -17.03 -10.57
C GLY A 352 -1.69 -16.64 -11.40
N VAL A 353 -1.48 -16.12 -12.62
CA VAL A 353 -2.55 -15.70 -13.54
C VAL A 353 -2.57 -16.57 -14.79
N ASN A 354 -3.72 -17.17 -15.09
CA ASN A 354 -3.95 -17.97 -16.28
C ASN A 354 -4.22 -17.07 -17.50
N ALA A 355 -4.17 -17.65 -18.70
CA ALA A 355 -4.38 -16.91 -19.95
C ALA A 355 -5.79 -16.30 -20.09
N ASP A 356 -6.77 -16.81 -19.33
CA ASP A 356 -8.14 -16.29 -19.23
C ASP A 356 -8.30 -15.22 -18.13
N ASN A 357 -7.19 -14.72 -17.57
CA ASN A 357 -7.11 -13.80 -16.44
C ASN A 357 -7.66 -14.35 -15.10
N SER A 358 -8.00 -15.64 -15.01
CA SER A 358 -8.32 -16.26 -13.73
C SER A 358 -7.06 -16.47 -12.90
N ARG A 359 -7.17 -16.42 -11.57
CA ARG A 359 -6.07 -16.77 -10.67
C ARG A 359 -5.99 -18.28 -10.49
N ASN A 360 -4.78 -18.81 -10.48
CA ASN A 360 -4.50 -20.19 -10.10
C ASN A 360 -3.84 -20.27 -8.71
N ALA A 361 -3.63 -21.49 -8.18
CA ALA A 361 -3.06 -21.72 -6.85
C ALA A 361 -1.52 -21.70 -6.82
N ARG A 362 -0.87 -21.62 -7.98
CA ARG A 362 0.57 -21.36 -8.14
C ARG A 362 0.76 -19.84 -8.25
N GLY A 363 1.99 -19.35 -8.31
CA GLY A 363 2.23 -17.91 -8.43
C GLY A 363 3.10 -17.38 -7.31
N ASP A 364 4.41 -17.42 -7.52
CA ASP A 364 5.38 -16.78 -6.64
C ASP A 364 6.05 -15.59 -7.35
N VAL A 365 6.32 -14.54 -6.59
CA VAL A 365 7.11 -13.39 -7.06
C VAL A 365 8.38 -13.32 -6.23
N ALA A 366 9.54 -13.35 -6.89
CA ALA A 366 10.86 -13.21 -6.27
C ALA A 366 11.60 -12.02 -6.88
N ILE A 367 12.03 -11.08 -6.05
CA ILE A 367 12.74 -9.87 -6.47
C ILE A 367 14.04 -9.71 -5.70
N ASP A 368 15.15 -9.54 -6.41
CA ASP A 368 16.46 -9.16 -5.86
C ASP A 368 16.93 -7.87 -6.52
N ALA A 369 16.91 -6.77 -5.75
CA ALA A 369 17.36 -5.46 -6.22
C ALA A 369 18.20 -4.72 -5.18
N GLN A 370 19.00 -3.73 -5.59
CA GLN A 370 19.55 -2.78 -4.61
C GLN A 370 18.49 -1.75 -4.24
N ASN A 371 17.82 -1.18 -5.25
CA ASN A 371 16.74 -0.23 -5.07
C ASN A 371 15.50 -0.74 -5.79
N LEU A 372 14.40 -0.90 -5.06
CA LEU A 372 13.10 -1.29 -5.58
C LEU A 372 12.13 -0.14 -5.35
N ARG A 373 11.68 0.49 -6.44
CA ARG A 373 10.59 1.47 -6.44
C ARG A 373 9.33 0.82 -6.97
N ASN A 374 8.29 0.76 -6.16
CA ASN A 374 6.97 0.27 -6.53
C ASN A 374 5.93 1.38 -6.32
N THR A 375 5.42 1.93 -7.41
CA THR A 375 4.26 2.84 -7.40
C THR A 375 3.03 2.22 -8.06
N GLY A 376 3.13 0.95 -8.47
CA GLY A 376 2.05 0.14 -9.02
C GLY A 376 1.73 -1.05 -8.11
N SER A 377 1.54 -2.23 -8.69
CA SER A 377 1.16 -3.44 -7.95
C SER A 377 2.20 -4.56 -8.10
N LEU A 378 2.61 -5.16 -6.97
CA LEU A 378 3.33 -6.44 -6.92
C LEU A 378 2.42 -7.47 -6.26
N ILE A 379 2.01 -8.51 -6.99
CA ILE A 379 1.02 -9.48 -6.51
C ILE A 379 1.48 -10.90 -6.76
N ALA A 380 1.58 -11.70 -5.70
CA ALA A 380 1.74 -13.14 -5.81
C ALA A 380 0.48 -13.84 -5.32
N THR A 381 0.00 -14.88 -5.99
CA THR A 381 -1.03 -15.73 -5.39
C THR A 381 -0.54 -16.34 -4.08
N ARG A 382 0.73 -16.80 -4.02
CA ARG A 382 1.23 -17.60 -2.90
C ARG A 382 2.36 -16.90 -2.13
N GLN A 383 3.59 -16.90 -2.64
CA GLN A 383 4.74 -16.26 -1.97
C GLN A 383 5.20 -15.03 -2.72
N LEU A 384 5.28 -13.88 -2.04
CA LEU A 384 5.99 -12.70 -2.53
C LEU A 384 7.23 -12.49 -1.66
N GLN A 385 8.41 -12.61 -2.26
CA GLN A 385 9.69 -12.37 -1.61
C GLN A 385 10.42 -11.23 -2.31
N ALA A 386 10.81 -10.20 -1.56
CA ALA A 386 11.65 -9.13 -2.10
C ALA A 386 12.83 -8.85 -1.18
N ARG A 387 14.03 -8.78 -1.78
CA ARG A 387 15.26 -8.36 -1.13
C ARG A 387 15.71 -7.02 -1.73
N ALA A 388 15.77 -5.98 -0.91
CA ALA A 388 16.21 -4.65 -1.36
C ALA A 388 16.95 -3.87 -0.27
N ALA A 389 18.02 -3.15 -0.65
CA ALA A 389 18.67 -2.22 0.28
C ALA A 389 17.76 -1.01 0.56
N VAL A 390 17.00 -0.57 -0.44
CA VAL A 390 15.93 0.43 -0.30
C VAL A 390 14.69 -0.04 -1.06
N LEU A 391 13.56 -0.09 -0.36
CA LEU A 391 12.24 -0.35 -0.92
C LEU A 391 11.36 0.90 -0.74
N ASP A 392 11.02 1.57 -1.84
CA ASP A 392 10.04 2.66 -1.87
C ASP A 392 8.72 2.11 -2.42
N ASN A 393 7.75 1.87 -1.54
CA ASN A 393 6.39 1.42 -1.86
C ASN A 393 5.37 2.56 -1.73
N ARG A 394 5.78 3.82 -1.82
CA ARG A 394 4.84 4.94 -1.69
C ARG A 394 3.82 4.95 -2.81
N ASN A 395 2.55 5.01 -2.45
CA ASN A 395 1.40 4.88 -3.37
C ASN A 395 1.34 3.52 -4.10
N GLY A 396 2.17 2.55 -3.70
CA GLY A 396 2.21 1.21 -4.29
C GLY A 396 1.44 0.19 -3.47
N GLN A 397 1.15 -0.95 -4.09
CA GLN A 397 0.51 -2.10 -3.46
C GLN A 397 1.41 -3.33 -3.55
N ILE A 398 1.52 -4.06 -2.43
CA ILE A 398 2.18 -5.36 -2.34
C ILE A 398 1.21 -6.36 -1.71
N GLY A 399 0.91 -7.46 -2.43
CA GLY A 399 -0.12 -8.43 -2.03
C GLY A 399 0.30 -9.89 -2.24
N GLY A 400 -0.15 -10.76 -1.34
CA GLY A 400 -0.05 -12.21 -1.51
C GLY A 400 -0.47 -13.00 -0.27
N GLN A 401 -0.46 -14.34 -0.31
CA GLN A 401 -0.75 -15.13 0.90
C GLN A 401 0.36 -14.95 1.95
N HIS A 402 1.60 -15.08 1.51
CA HIS A 402 2.77 -14.86 2.32
C HIS A 402 3.64 -13.79 1.67
N ILE A 403 3.95 -12.74 2.43
CA ILE A 403 4.84 -11.67 2.01
C ILE A 403 6.07 -11.70 2.91
N HIS A 404 7.26 -11.75 2.32
CA HIS A 404 8.52 -11.59 3.02
C HIS A 404 9.37 -10.51 2.37
N ILE A 405 9.60 -9.42 3.09
CA ILE A 405 10.51 -8.36 2.66
C ILE A 405 11.75 -8.39 3.55
N SER A 406 12.93 -8.38 2.93
CA SER A 406 14.20 -8.32 3.64
C SER A 406 15.14 -7.25 3.09
N GLY A 407 15.93 -6.63 3.97
CA GLY A 407 17.01 -5.72 3.57
C GLY A 407 17.13 -4.46 4.42
N GLY A 408 17.23 -3.30 3.77
CA GLY A 408 17.56 -2.04 4.45
C GLY A 408 16.32 -1.24 4.85
N ALA A 409 16.08 -0.11 4.19
CA ALA A 409 14.97 0.79 4.53
C ALA A 409 13.73 0.53 3.67
N LEU A 410 12.55 0.50 4.30
CA LEU A 410 11.24 0.48 3.64
C LEU A 410 10.50 1.80 3.89
N ASP A 411 10.09 2.49 2.82
CA ASP A 411 9.15 3.62 2.85
C ASP A 411 7.79 3.16 2.26
N ASN A 412 6.77 3.05 3.10
CA ASN A 412 5.41 2.62 2.77
C ASN A 412 4.38 3.74 3.00
N ARG A 413 4.78 5.02 3.03
CA ARG A 413 3.83 6.12 3.20
C ARG A 413 2.84 6.14 2.03
N LEU A 414 1.54 6.28 2.31
CA LEU A 414 0.46 6.13 1.32
C LEU A 414 0.44 4.76 0.60
N GLY A 415 1.26 3.80 1.01
CA GLY A 415 1.38 2.47 0.40
C GLY A 415 0.58 1.41 1.16
N LEU A 416 0.33 0.28 0.50
CA LEU A 416 -0.44 -0.83 1.03
C LEU A 416 0.34 -2.14 0.97
N PHE A 417 0.41 -2.84 2.10
CA PHE A 417 0.69 -4.27 2.18
C PHE A 417 -0.55 -5.04 2.64
N ALA A 418 -0.90 -6.10 1.91
CA ALA A 418 -2.02 -6.97 2.22
C ALA A 418 -1.61 -8.45 2.13
N ALA A 419 -1.44 -9.10 3.29
CA ALA A 419 -1.13 -10.52 3.39
C ALA A 419 -2.33 -11.34 3.86
N GLU A 420 -2.66 -12.46 3.19
CA GLU A 420 -3.77 -13.32 3.64
C GLU A 420 -3.38 -14.27 4.78
N GLN A 421 -2.11 -14.69 4.88
CA GLN A 421 -1.65 -15.67 5.88
C GLN A 421 -0.48 -15.17 6.71
N SER A 422 0.52 -14.53 6.10
CA SER A 422 1.62 -13.96 6.86
C SER A 422 2.28 -12.77 6.19
N LEU A 423 2.53 -11.71 6.96
CA LEU A 423 3.43 -10.62 6.58
C LEU A 423 4.69 -10.69 7.44
N ARG A 424 5.85 -10.88 6.83
CA ARG A 424 7.17 -10.88 7.48
C ARG A 424 8.04 -9.76 6.93
N LEU A 425 8.56 -8.91 7.81
CA LEU A 425 9.48 -7.82 7.49
C LEU A 425 10.78 -7.99 8.31
N ASP A 426 11.91 -8.20 7.64
CA ASP A 426 13.25 -8.25 8.25
C ASP A 426 14.11 -7.11 7.69
N LEU A 427 14.07 -5.94 8.35
CA LEU A 427 14.58 -4.68 7.78
C LEU A 427 15.51 -3.92 8.73
N ALA A 428 16.25 -2.95 8.20
CA ALA A 428 16.96 -1.99 9.01
C ALA A 428 15.99 -0.95 9.64
N SER A 429 15.06 -0.43 8.84
CA SER A 429 14.06 0.54 9.29
C SER A 429 12.79 0.50 8.44
N LEU A 430 11.69 0.94 9.03
CA LEU A 430 10.37 1.02 8.39
C LEU A 430 9.76 2.40 8.63
N ASP A 431 9.40 3.09 7.56
CA ASP A 431 8.52 4.27 7.57
C ASP A 431 7.16 3.86 6.97
N ASN A 432 6.18 3.67 7.83
CA ASN A 432 4.77 3.43 7.53
C ASN A 432 3.90 4.64 7.93
N SER A 433 4.51 5.83 8.06
CA SER A 433 3.77 7.02 8.45
C SER A 433 2.86 7.55 7.33
N GLY A 434 2.12 8.63 7.58
CA GLY A 434 1.44 9.38 6.53
C GLY A 434 0.46 8.53 5.72
N GLN A 435 -0.48 7.86 6.40
CA GLN A 435 -1.47 6.95 5.81
C GLN A 435 -0.88 5.67 5.17
N GLY A 436 0.31 5.23 5.58
CA GLY A 436 0.83 3.91 5.23
C GLY A 436 0.03 2.79 5.89
N THR A 437 -0.22 1.68 5.17
CA THR A 437 -1.01 0.55 5.67
C THR A 437 -0.28 -0.78 5.52
N LEU A 438 -0.11 -1.50 6.63
CA LEU A 438 0.39 -2.88 6.68
C LEU A 438 -0.67 -3.78 7.32
N THR A 439 -1.21 -4.73 6.56
CA THR A 439 -2.24 -5.65 7.06
C THR A 439 -1.88 -7.11 6.83
N SER A 440 -2.19 -7.97 7.82
CA SER A 440 -2.25 -9.41 7.64
C SER A 440 -3.53 -10.00 8.20
N ARG A 441 -4.20 -10.88 7.44
CA ARG A 441 -5.33 -11.69 7.94
C ARG A 441 -4.89 -12.92 8.72
N GLY A 442 -3.60 -13.24 8.68
CA GLY A 442 -2.97 -14.20 9.57
C GLY A 442 -1.98 -13.46 10.47
N THR A 443 -0.73 -13.89 10.44
CA THR A 443 0.31 -13.40 11.38
C THR A 443 1.12 -12.26 10.80
N LEU A 444 1.48 -11.29 11.64
CA LEU A 444 2.38 -10.20 11.25
C LEU A 444 3.64 -10.24 12.11
N TYR A 445 4.79 -10.31 11.45
CA TYR A 445 6.11 -10.29 12.07
C TYR A 445 6.91 -9.14 11.48
N ALA A 446 7.35 -8.19 12.31
CA ALA A 446 8.33 -7.18 11.89
C ALA A 446 9.52 -7.20 12.84
N ASN A 447 10.69 -7.53 12.30
CA ASN A 447 11.96 -7.52 13.01
C ASN A 447 12.86 -6.46 12.37
N LEU A 448 13.07 -5.37 13.11
CA LEU A 448 13.72 -4.16 12.63
C LEU A 448 14.98 -3.87 13.46
N ALA A 449 16.10 -3.63 12.79
CA ALA A 449 17.34 -3.29 13.47
C ALA A 449 17.31 -1.89 14.11
N GLY A 450 16.50 -0.97 13.58
CA GLY A 450 16.45 0.45 13.91
C GLY A 450 15.04 0.95 14.26
N LYS A 451 14.55 1.98 13.55
CA LYS A 451 13.28 2.66 13.82
C LYS A 451 12.10 2.03 13.05
N LEU A 452 10.95 1.95 13.71
CA LEU A 452 9.62 1.84 13.11
C LEU A 452 8.90 3.18 13.29
N ASP A 453 8.56 3.85 12.19
CA ASP A 453 7.68 5.01 12.18
C ASP A 453 6.32 4.59 11.62
N ASN A 454 5.29 4.67 12.45
CA ASN A 454 3.89 4.40 12.12
C ASN A 454 3.03 5.61 12.53
N SER A 455 3.61 6.80 12.50
CA SER A 455 2.92 8.03 12.91
C SER A 455 1.99 8.58 11.82
N ALA A 456 1.22 9.63 12.13
CA ALA A 456 0.42 10.38 11.16
C ALA A 456 -0.50 9.50 10.30
N ASP A 457 -1.47 8.84 10.94
CA ASP A 457 -2.47 7.94 10.34
C ASP A 457 -1.86 6.64 9.74
N GLY A 458 -0.65 6.27 10.13
CA GLY A 458 -0.08 4.95 9.82
C GLY A 458 -0.87 3.84 10.51
N LEU A 459 -1.11 2.73 9.79
CA LEU A 459 -1.81 1.54 10.28
C LEU A 459 -0.96 0.29 10.15
N ILE A 460 -0.78 -0.44 11.26
CA ILE A 460 -0.28 -1.82 11.29
C ILE A 460 -1.34 -2.69 11.94
N HIS A 461 -1.90 -3.64 11.18
CA HIS A 461 -2.98 -4.50 11.64
C HIS A 461 -2.72 -5.98 11.37
N SER A 462 -3.05 -6.83 12.34
CA SER A 462 -3.01 -8.29 12.20
C SER A 462 -4.28 -8.94 12.75
N THR A 463 -4.91 -9.85 12.01
CA THR A 463 -6.01 -10.66 12.57
C THR A 463 -5.47 -11.82 13.44
N GLY A 464 -4.31 -12.36 13.10
CA GLY A 464 -3.57 -13.31 13.94
C GLY A 464 -2.50 -12.61 14.79
N ASN A 465 -1.57 -13.40 15.34
CA ASN A 465 -0.55 -12.88 16.25
C ASN A 465 0.30 -11.79 15.61
N LEU A 466 0.64 -10.78 16.41
CA LEU A 466 1.50 -9.67 16.04
C LEU A 466 2.81 -9.74 16.83
N THR A 467 3.94 -9.82 16.14
CA THR A 467 5.26 -9.69 16.76
C THR A 467 6.01 -8.51 16.16
N LEU A 468 6.37 -7.53 16.98
CA LEU A 468 7.14 -6.37 16.56
C LEU A 468 8.41 -6.23 17.39
N ALA A 469 9.56 -6.16 16.74
CA ALA A 469 10.83 -5.83 17.36
C ALA A 469 11.49 -4.66 16.62
N ALA A 470 11.82 -3.60 17.34
CA ALA A 470 12.55 -2.44 16.82
C ALA A 470 13.33 -1.77 17.96
N GLN A 471 14.26 -0.86 17.70
CA GLN A 471 14.87 -0.06 18.78
C GLN A 471 13.92 1.05 19.25
N HIS A 472 13.23 1.69 18.33
CA HIS A 472 12.30 2.79 18.59
C HIS A 472 11.05 2.57 17.76
N ILE A 473 9.89 2.60 18.41
CA ILE A 473 8.58 2.52 17.77
C ILE A 473 7.86 3.84 18.04
N ASP A 474 7.55 4.56 16.97
CA ASP A 474 6.69 5.75 17.01
C ASP A 474 5.38 5.43 16.30
N SER A 475 4.27 5.46 17.03
CA SER A 475 2.91 5.35 16.48
C SER A 475 2.07 6.55 16.93
N SER A 476 2.69 7.73 17.05
CA SER A 476 2.00 8.98 17.37
C SER A 476 0.98 9.33 16.29
N GLN A 477 -0.29 9.56 16.66
CA GLN A 477 -1.40 9.72 15.70
C GLN A 477 -1.57 8.54 14.71
N GLY A 478 -1.03 7.36 15.02
CA GLY A 478 -1.22 6.15 14.22
C GLY A 478 -1.80 5.01 15.05
N GLU A 479 -1.99 3.85 14.43
CA GLU A 479 -2.53 2.65 15.08
C GLU A 479 -1.67 1.41 14.81
N ILE A 480 -1.38 0.68 15.89
CA ILE A 480 -0.89 -0.70 15.85
C ILE A 480 -1.97 -1.57 16.50
N SER A 481 -2.49 -2.59 15.80
CA SER A 481 -3.57 -3.42 16.33
C SER A 481 -3.50 -4.90 15.96
N THR A 482 -4.02 -5.76 16.84
CA THR A 482 -4.22 -7.19 16.58
C THR A 482 -5.52 -7.75 17.15
N GLN A 483 -6.10 -8.75 16.46
CA GLN A 483 -7.23 -9.55 16.99
C GLN A 483 -6.80 -10.77 17.81
N ALA A 484 -5.50 -11.07 17.87
CA ALA A 484 -4.92 -12.16 18.67
C ALA A 484 -3.88 -11.60 19.66
N ASP A 485 -2.87 -12.40 20.00
CA ASP A 485 -1.82 -11.98 20.92
C ASP A 485 -0.82 -11.05 20.23
N ALA A 486 -0.30 -10.07 20.97
CA ALA A 486 0.76 -9.17 20.53
C ALA A 486 1.97 -9.28 21.47
N ASP A 487 3.16 -9.46 20.89
CA ASP A 487 4.44 -9.37 21.58
C ASP A 487 5.28 -8.27 20.93
N ILE A 488 5.53 -7.19 21.67
CA ILE A 488 6.29 -6.03 21.19
C ILE A 488 7.53 -5.85 22.05
N ARG A 489 8.68 -5.77 21.39
CA ARG A 489 9.99 -5.56 22.02
C ARG A 489 10.64 -4.30 21.46
N THR A 490 10.87 -3.30 22.30
CA THR A 490 11.47 -2.02 21.90
C THR A 490 12.29 -1.40 23.03
N ARG A 491 13.07 -0.35 22.77
CA ARG A 491 13.66 0.49 23.83
C ARG A 491 12.84 1.74 24.08
N GLN A 492 12.13 2.23 23.07
CA GLN A 492 11.19 3.34 23.23
C GLN A 492 9.91 3.08 22.46
N LEU A 493 8.78 3.40 23.08
CA LEU A 493 7.45 3.32 22.49
C LEU A 493 6.73 4.66 22.68
N SER A 494 6.42 5.35 21.58
CA SER A 494 5.59 6.55 21.58
C SER A 494 4.23 6.26 20.94
N LEU A 495 3.16 6.56 21.67
CA LEU A 495 1.76 6.41 21.28
C LEU A 495 1.02 7.76 21.38
N ARG A 496 1.72 8.89 21.18
CA ARG A 496 1.14 10.22 21.43
C ARG A 496 -0.08 10.50 20.57
N GLY A 497 -1.26 10.55 21.18
CA GLY A 497 -2.54 10.62 20.46
C GLY A 497 -2.77 9.47 19.46
N GLY A 498 -1.98 8.40 19.54
CA GLY A 498 -2.10 7.19 18.75
C GLY A 498 -2.63 6.03 19.57
N ARG A 499 -2.58 4.82 19.00
CA ARG A 499 -3.25 3.63 19.55
C ARG A 499 -2.39 2.38 19.43
N LEU A 500 -2.38 1.58 20.49
CA LEU A 500 -1.94 0.19 20.51
C LEU A 500 -3.06 -0.69 21.07
N LEU A 501 -3.64 -1.54 20.22
CA LEU A 501 -4.82 -2.33 20.56
C LEU A 501 -4.54 -3.83 20.43
N GLY A 502 -4.83 -4.62 21.46
CA GLY A 502 -4.75 -6.09 21.40
C GLY A 502 -6.05 -6.73 21.86
N ASN A 503 -6.65 -7.61 21.06
CA ASN A 503 -7.82 -8.37 21.51
C ASN A 503 -7.41 -9.63 22.32
N GLY A 504 -6.21 -10.16 22.08
CA GLY A 504 -5.58 -11.18 22.92
C GLY A 504 -4.68 -10.59 24.01
N ALA A 505 -3.73 -11.37 24.49
CA ALA A 505 -2.69 -10.92 25.41
C ALA A 505 -1.75 -9.91 24.72
N LEU A 506 -1.44 -8.81 25.40
CA LEU A 506 -0.51 -7.79 24.95
C LEU A 506 0.72 -7.78 25.86
N GLY A 507 1.85 -8.25 25.33
CA GLY A 507 3.15 -8.24 25.97
C GLY A 507 4.03 -7.11 25.44
N LEU A 508 4.54 -6.28 26.35
CA LEU A 508 5.43 -5.17 26.04
C LEU A 508 6.75 -5.31 26.80
N ASP A 509 7.85 -5.48 26.07
CA ASP A 509 9.20 -5.51 26.62
C ASP A 509 9.98 -4.26 26.18
N LEU A 510 10.18 -3.33 27.11
CA LEU A 510 10.76 -2.01 26.84
C LEU A 510 12.28 -1.96 27.06
N GLN A 511 12.94 -3.09 27.37
CA GLN A 511 14.39 -3.21 27.51
C GLN A 511 15.06 -2.13 28.39
N GLY A 512 14.37 -1.62 29.39
CA GLY A 512 14.81 -0.58 30.33
C GLY A 512 14.48 0.86 29.89
N GLY A 513 13.80 1.05 28.76
CA GLY A 513 13.45 2.38 28.25
C GLY A 513 11.96 2.73 28.37
N ASP A 514 11.56 3.80 27.68
CA ASP A 514 10.39 4.59 28.05
C ASP A 514 9.14 4.29 27.21
N LEU A 515 7.98 4.46 27.85
CA LEU A 515 6.67 4.48 27.22
C LEU A 515 6.05 5.87 27.33
N ASP A 516 5.82 6.53 26.20
CA ASP A 516 5.04 7.76 26.11
C ASP A 516 3.67 7.45 25.48
N ASN A 517 2.66 7.32 26.33
CA ASN A 517 1.25 7.16 25.96
C ASN A 517 0.46 8.45 26.23
N SER A 518 1.09 9.62 26.20
CA SER A 518 0.37 10.88 26.44
C SER A 518 -0.69 11.14 25.36
N GLN A 519 -1.92 11.41 25.79
CA GLN A 519 -3.13 11.47 24.92
C GLN A 519 -3.40 10.20 24.09
N GLY A 520 -2.66 9.12 24.31
CA GLY A 520 -2.74 7.87 23.55
C GLY A 520 -3.68 6.84 24.17
N GLY A 521 -3.85 5.71 23.47
CA GLY A 521 -4.60 4.56 23.95
C GLY A 521 -3.80 3.27 23.83
N LEU A 522 -3.55 2.62 24.96
CA LEU A 522 -2.96 1.27 25.04
C LEU A 522 -4.00 0.35 25.69
N LEU A 523 -4.68 -0.44 24.87
CA LEU A 523 -5.84 -1.23 25.32
C LEU A 523 -5.65 -2.70 24.98
N SER A 524 -5.91 -3.57 25.95
CA SER A 524 -5.95 -5.02 25.76
C SER A 524 -7.29 -5.60 26.21
N ALA A 525 -7.95 -6.44 25.39
CA ALA A 525 -9.06 -7.26 25.88
C ALA A 525 -8.54 -8.50 26.63
N GLY A 526 -7.32 -8.96 26.34
CA GLY A 526 -6.62 -9.99 27.10
C GLY A 526 -5.79 -9.45 28.26
N THR A 527 -4.79 -10.23 28.69
CA THR A 527 -3.82 -9.80 29.70
C THR A 527 -2.85 -8.77 29.13
N LEU A 528 -2.63 -7.66 29.85
CA LEU A 528 -1.58 -6.68 29.54
C LEU A 528 -0.38 -6.91 30.46
N ARG A 529 0.81 -7.11 29.87
CA ARG A 529 2.07 -7.35 30.61
C ARG A 529 3.15 -6.40 30.16
N PHE A 530 3.86 -5.84 31.13
CA PHE A 530 5.06 -5.04 30.88
C PHE A 530 6.32 -5.71 31.43
N LYS A 531 7.42 -5.61 30.69
CA LYS A 531 8.76 -6.05 31.08
C LYS A 531 9.75 -4.91 30.88
N GLN A 532 10.69 -4.80 31.82
CA GLN A 532 11.82 -3.87 31.74
C GLN A 532 11.37 -2.44 31.39
N LEU A 533 10.33 -1.93 32.07
CA LEU A 533 9.90 -0.53 31.89
C LEU A 533 10.89 0.43 32.54
N GLY A 534 11.25 1.48 31.81
CA GLY A 534 11.88 2.70 32.31
C GLY A 534 10.81 3.65 32.87
N THR A 535 10.59 4.78 32.19
CA THR A 535 9.53 5.73 32.55
C THR A 535 8.23 5.49 31.78
N VAL A 536 7.12 5.93 32.35
CA VAL A 536 5.80 5.89 31.72
C VAL A 536 5.16 7.28 31.81
N ASP A 537 4.90 7.90 30.67
CA ASP A 537 4.03 9.08 30.56
C ASP A 537 2.67 8.64 30.04
N ASN A 538 1.63 8.76 30.86
CA ASN A 538 0.25 8.47 30.46
C ASN A 538 -0.67 9.71 30.64
N ARG A 539 -0.11 10.92 30.56
CA ARG A 539 -0.89 12.14 30.77
C ARG A 539 -1.95 12.29 29.68
N GLY A 540 -3.22 12.29 30.08
CA GLY A 540 -4.36 12.38 29.16
C GLY A 540 -4.57 11.14 28.29
N GLY A 541 -3.80 10.06 28.50
CA GLY A 541 -3.93 8.79 27.79
C GLY A 541 -4.59 7.71 28.64
N GLU A 542 -4.84 6.56 28.01
CA GLU A 542 -5.45 5.38 28.65
C GLU A 542 -4.53 4.18 28.51
N ILE A 543 -4.29 3.47 29.62
CA ILE A 543 -3.70 2.13 29.64
C ILE A 543 -4.70 1.21 30.34
N SER A 544 -5.28 0.24 29.64
CA SER A 544 -6.33 -0.63 30.20
C SER A 544 -6.26 -2.07 29.71
N SER A 545 -6.79 -2.99 30.56
CA SER A 545 -6.95 -4.41 30.25
C SER A 545 -8.30 -4.92 30.78
N GLN A 546 -8.97 -5.82 30.04
CA GLN A 546 -10.24 -6.43 30.49
C GLN A 546 -10.06 -7.71 31.32
N GLN A 547 -8.93 -8.42 31.19
CA GLN A 547 -8.71 -9.70 31.91
C GLN A 547 -7.72 -9.57 33.07
N SER A 548 -6.57 -8.93 32.86
CA SER A 548 -5.54 -8.81 33.89
C SER A 548 -4.47 -7.80 33.47
N PHE A 549 -4.13 -6.92 34.40
CA PHE A 549 -3.05 -5.95 34.24
C PHE A 549 -1.88 -6.36 35.14
N ALA A 550 -0.82 -6.91 34.55
CA ALA A 550 0.38 -7.34 35.27
C ALA A 550 1.49 -6.31 35.08
N LEU A 551 1.53 -5.33 35.98
CA LEU A 551 2.72 -4.53 36.22
C LEU A 551 3.62 -5.33 37.18
N GLY A 552 4.95 -5.16 37.15
CA GLY A 552 5.86 -5.73 38.16
C GLY A 552 5.65 -5.21 39.59
N ALA A 553 4.46 -4.67 39.89
CA ALA A 553 3.99 -4.21 41.18
C ALA A 553 3.09 -5.28 41.81
N ARG A 554 3.23 -5.51 43.12
CA ARG A 554 2.32 -6.36 43.88
C ARG A 554 1.08 -5.57 44.27
N LEU A 555 -0.06 -5.86 43.65
CA LEU A 555 -1.35 -5.36 44.09
C LEU A 555 -1.79 -6.12 45.35
N LEU A 556 -2.15 -5.38 46.39
CA LEU A 556 -2.84 -5.92 47.57
C LEU A 556 -4.30 -5.53 47.44
N ASP A 557 -5.08 -6.40 46.80
CA ASP A 557 -6.52 -6.23 46.64
C ASP A 557 -7.27 -6.63 47.93
N ASN A 558 -8.55 -6.28 48.00
CA ASN A 558 -9.42 -6.51 49.16
C ASN A 558 -8.83 -6.02 50.50
N SER A 559 -7.94 -5.02 50.46
CA SER A 559 -7.23 -4.53 51.62
C SER A 559 -7.48 -3.03 51.83
N VAL A 560 -7.65 -2.61 53.08
CA VAL A 560 -7.84 -1.21 53.46
C VAL A 560 -6.62 -0.73 54.24
N VAL A 561 -5.93 0.28 53.73
CA VAL A 561 -4.87 0.96 54.47
C VAL A 561 -5.52 1.75 55.61
N PHE A 562 -5.23 1.39 56.85
CA PHE A 562 -5.83 2.03 58.02
C PHE A 562 -4.81 2.85 58.83
N LYS A 563 -3.51 2.66 58.62
CA LYS A 563 -2.46 3.41 59.30
C LYS A 563 -1.19 3.52 58.45
N LEU A 564 -0.53 4.66 58.52
CA LEU A 564 0.81 4.90 57.99
C LEU A 564 1.79 5.01 59.17
N GLU A 565 2.88 4.26 59.12
CA GLU A 565 3.93 4.32 60.13
C GLU A 565 4.96 5.38 59.80
N LYS A 566 5.33 6.16 60.82
CA LYS A 566 6.39 7.16 60.76
C LYS A 566 7.70 6.55 61.26
N GLY A 567 8.79 6.69 60.51
CA GLY A 567 10.14 6.39 60.95
C GLY A 567 10.82 7.60 61.59
N ASP A 568 12.09 7.42 61.95
CA ASP A 568 12.93 8.47 62.51
C ASP A 568 13.03 9.67 61.55
N GLY A 569 12.77 10.88 62.04
CA GLY A 569 12.72 12.08 61.20
C GLY A 569 11.39 12.33 60.47
N GLY A 570 10.34 11.55 60.76
CA GLY A 570 8.96 11.87 60.36
C GLY A 570 8.55 11.46 58.93
N HIS A 571 9.39 10.71 58.22
CA HIS A 571 9.05 10.12 56.93
C HIS A 571 8.22 8.84 57.10
N ILE A 572 7.38 8.51 56.12
CA ILE A 572 6.59 7.28 56.14
C ILE A 572 7.54 6.11 55.83
N VAL A 573 7.50 5.06 56.63
CA VAL A 573 8.32 3.84 56.46
C VAL A 573 7.50 2.60 56.12
N ALA A 574 6.23 2.58 56.49
CA ALA A 574 5.31 1.50 56.16
C ALA A 574 3.85 1.95 56.09
N ALA A 575 3.04 1.16 55.39
CA ALA A 575 1.59 1.21 55.42
C ALA A 575 1.05 -0.09 56.05
N LEU A 576 0.07 0.03 56.94
CA LEU A 576 -0.63 -1.07 57.58
C LEU A 576 -2.00 -1.21 56.93
N CYS A 577 -2.29 -2.42 56.46
CA CYS A 577 -3.50 -2.77 55.74
C CYS A 577 -4.31 -3.81 56.53
N LYS A 578 -5.63 -3.78 56.42
CA LYS A 578 -6.55 -4.85 56.89
C LYS A 578 -7.26 -5.51 55.72
N ASP A 579 -7.37 -6.83 55.73
CA ASP A 579 -8.24 -7.57 54.81
C ASP A 579 -9.72 -7.60 55.29
N PRO A 580 -10.67 -8.21 54.56
CA PRO A 580 -12.08 -8.25 54.98
C PRO A 580 -12.35 -9.07 56.25
N GLN A 581 -11.42 -9.94 56.64
CA GLN A 581 -11.45 -10.73 57.88
C GLN A 581 -10.87 -9.94 59.06
N GLY A 582 -10.20 -8.82 58.79
CA GLY A 582 -9.58 -7.94 59.77
C GLY A 582 -8.10 -8.24 60.03
N GLU A 583 -7.49 -9.17 59.27
CA GLU A 583 -6.08 -9.53 59.42
C GLU A 583 -5.18 -8.41 58.91
N GLU A 584 -4.13 -8.11 59.67
CA GLU A 584 -3.25 -6.96 59.41
C GLU A 584 -2.00 -7.36 58.61
N THR A 585 -1.70 -6.60 57.56
CA THR A 585 -0.47 -6.74 56.77
C THR A 585 0.33 -5.43 56.81
N ARG A 586 1.62 -5.54 57.12
CA ARG A 586 2.56 -4.41 57.09
C ARG A 586 3.34 -4.38 55.78
N VAL A 587 3.36 -3.23 55.12
CA VAL A 587 3.99 -3.02 53.81
C VAL A 587 5.04 -1.92 53.90
N GLU A 588 6.31 -2.28 53.79
CA GLU A 588 7.43 -1.34 53.78
C GLU A 588 7.68 -0.75 52.38
N GLY A 589 8.21 0.47 52.35
CA GLY A 589 8.52 1.16 51.09
C GLY A 589 9.49 2.32 51.31
N LYS A 590 10.16 2.75 50.23
CA LYS A 590 11.03 3.94 50.25
C LYS A 590 10.27 5.22 49.91
N VAL A 591 9.17 5.09 49.17
CA VAL A 591 8.33 6.20 48.69
C VAL A 591 6.87 5.77 48.84
N PHE A 592 6.04 6.65 49.37
CA PHE A 592 4.61 6.42 49.54
C PHE A 592 3.84 7.51 48.80
N VAL A 593 2.91 7.09 47.94
CA VAL A 593 1.98 7.99 47.23
C VAL A 593 0.58 7.71 47.77
N LEU A 594 -0.04 8.71 48.40
CA LEU A 594 -1.40 8.61 48.90
C LEU A 594 -2.38 9.05 47.81
N ALA A 595 -3.22 8.13 47.34
CA ALA A 595 -4.22 8.36 46.30
C ALA A 595 -5.63 7.92 46.73
N ALA A 596 -6.01 8.21 47.98
CA ALA A 596 -7.26 7.75 48.58
C ALA A 596 -8.36 8.83 48.52
N ASN A 597 -8.55 9.51 47.39
CA ASN A 597 -9.56 10.57 47.19
C ASN A 597 -9.54 11.72 48.23
N GLY A 598 -10.48 12.67 48.12
CA GLY A 598 -10.56 13.86 48.99
C GLY A 598 -11.09 13.61 50.40
N VAL A 599 -11.61 12.41 50.68
CA VAL A 599 -12.18 12.01 51.97
C VAL A 599 -11.24 11.07 52.72
N GLU A 600 -10.81 9.99 52.07
CA GLU A 600 -10.03 8.95 52.73
C GLU A 600 -8.57 9.37 52.94
N THR A 601 -7.98 10.17 52.03
CA THR A 601 -6.62 10.71 52.21
C THR A 601 -6.47 11.54 53.49
N PRO A 602 -7.26 12.60 53.73
CA PRO A 602 -7.13 13.37 54.98
C PRO A 602 -7.50 12.56 56.21
N LYS A 603 -8.48 11.65 56.13
CA LYS A 603 -8.83 10.76 57.24
C LYS A 603 -7.65 9.87 57.64
N LEU A 604 -7.03 9.19 56.66
CA LEU A 604 -5.87 8.34 56.88
C LEU A 604 -4.68 9.13 57.43
N MET A 605 -4.40 10.31 56.87
CA MET A 605 -3.34 11.19 57.35
C MET A 605 -3.56 11.64 58.80
N LEU A 606 -4.80 12.00 59.18
CA LEU A 606 -5.15 12.37 60.55
C LEU A 606 -5.06 11.18 61.51
N MET A 607 -5.56 10.01 61.12
CA MET A 607 -5.48 8.78 61.92
C MET A 607 -4.03 8.32 62.12
N SER A 608 -3.16 8.58 61.14
CA SER A 608 -1.76 8.17 61.16
C SER A 608 -0.83 9.26 61.70
N GLU A 609 -1.37 10.44 62.00
CA GLU A 609 -0.62 11.63 62.42
C GLU A 609 0.53 12.00 61.45
N VAL A 610 0.26 11.93 60.14
CA VAL A 610 1.24 12.21 59.07
C VAL A 610 0.89 13.52 58.37
N GLY A 611 1.90 14.36 58.11
CA GLY A 611 1.78 15.51 57.20
C GLY A 611 0.84 16.63 57.65
N ASN A 612 0.43 16.68 58.93
CA ASN A 612 -0.52 17.67 59.45
C ASN A 612 0.13 18.78 60.31
N ALA A 613 1.40 19.12 60.07
CA ALA A 613 2.12 20.14 60.85
C ALA A 613 1.47 21.54 60.76
N SER A 614 0.85 21.87 59.62
CA SER A 614 0.10 23.13 59.44
C SER A 614 -1.31 23.10 60.03
N GLY A 615 -1.79 21.95 60.51
CA GLY A 615 -3.16 21.74 60.99
C GLY A 615 -4.23 21.76 59.88
N MET A 616 -3.82 21.81 58.60
CA MET A 616 -4.71 21.96 57.45
C MET A 616 -5.35 20.67 56.95
N VAL A 617 -4.83 19.50 57.35
CA VAL A 617 -5.37 18.22 56.87
C VAL A 617 -6.83 18.08 57.29
N GLY A 618 -7.66 17.72 56.31
CA GLY A 618 -9.11 17.56 56.44
C GLY A 618 -9.90 18.86 56.39
N ARG A 619 -9.30 20.05 56.48
CA ARG A 619 -10.01 21.36 56.42
C ARG A 619 -10.30 21.79 54.98
N ASN A 620 -11.15 22.81 54.84
CA ASN A 620 -11.52 23.39 53.55
C ASN A 620 -12.17 22.37 52.61
N LEU A 621 -12.98 21.47 53.16
CA LEU A 621 -13.76 20.54 52.35
C LEU A 621 -14.67 21.32 51.39
N MET A 622 -14.39 21.18 50.11
CA MET A 622 -15.18 21.73 49.02
C MET A 622 -15.74 20.57 48.22
N ASP A 623 -17.02 20.28 48.44
CA ASP A 623 -17.82 19.45 47.55
C ASP A 623 -18.95 20.32 46.99
N HIS A 624 -19.41 20.07 45.77
CA HIS A 624 -20.34 20.95 45.09
C HIS A 624 -21.77 20.74 45.62
N PRO A 625 -22.37 21.69 46.34
CA PRO A 625 -23.77 21.58 46.70
C PRO A 625 -24.62 21.64 45.42
N GLY A 626 -25.55 20.71 45.30
CA GLY A 626 -26.39 20.62 44.12
C GLY A 626 -27.72 19.96 44.33
N THR A 627 -28.60 20.22 43.39
CA THR A 627 -29.93 19.63 43.29
C THR A 627 -30.05 18.89 41.97
N ALA A 628 -30.68 17.73 41.99
CA ALA A 628 -30.92 16.92 40.81
C ALA A 628 -32.41 16.77 40.55
N VAL A 629 -32.82 16.92 39.29
CA VAL A 629 -34.13 16.47 38.81
C VAL A 629 -33.91 15.19 38.02
N ARG A 630 -34.72 14.17 38.31
CA ARG A 630 -34.61 12.84 37.71
C ARG A 630 -35.96 12.45 37.14
N PHE A 631 -35.95 11.85 35.95
CA PHE A 631 -37.16 11.31 35.32
C PHE A 631 -36.80 10.22 34.32
N TYR A 632 -37.82 9.52 33.81
CA TYR A 632 -37.66 8.52 32.77
C TYR A 632 -38.20 9.05 31.44
N ALA A 633 -37.41 8.94 30.38
CA ALA A 633 -37.84 9.29 29.03
C ALA A 633 -38.81 8.24 28.46
N SER A 634 -39.71 8.70 27.59
CA SER A 634 -40.67 7.84 26.87
C SER A 634 -39.98 6.87 25.89
N GLU A 635 -38.75 7.18 25.47
CA GLU A 635 -37.91 6.35 24.60
C GLU A 635 -36.60 5.95 25.31
N LYS A 636 -35.92 4.91 24.80
CA LYS A 636 -34.63 4.46 25.35
C LYS A 636 -33.51 5.34 24.81
N LEU A 637 -32.83 6.05 25.72
CA LEU A 637 -31.74 6.97 25.42
C LEU A 637 -30.35 6.34 25.56
N TRP A 638 -30.26 5.20 26.25
CA TRP A 638 -29.01 4.46 26.48
C TRP A 638 -27.88 5.32 27.09
N PRO A 639 -28.12 5.96 28.26
CA PRO A 639 -27.09 6.75 28.93
C PRO A 639 -25.90 5.87 29.33
N GLY A 640 -24.71 6.46 29.38
CA GLY A 640 -23.43 5.78 29.63
C GLY A 640 -22.62 5.52 28.36
N ARG A 641 -23.07 6.03 27.20
CA ARG A 641 -22.32 6.02 25.94
C ARG A 641 -21.79 7.42 25.64
N GLY A 642 -20.47 7.58 25.59
CA GLY A 642 -19.82 8.88 25.38
C GLY A 642 -19.49 9.62 26.69
N PRO A 643 -19.18 10.94 26.63
CA PRO A 643 -18.77 11.70 27.80
C PRO A 643 -19.87 11.76 28.85
N GLN A 644 -19.48 11.87 30.13
CA GLN A 644 -20.42 11.93 31.27
C GLN A 644 -21.39 13.11 31.18
N GLU A 645 -21.04 14.13 30.39
CA GLU A 645 -21.79 15.37 30.22
C GLU A 645 -22.01 15.61 28.72
N MET A 646 -23.25 15.51 28.27
CA MET A 646 -23.60 15.66 26.84
C MET A 646 -23.83 17.11 26.46
N THR A 647 -24.26 17.95 27.42
CA THR A 647 -24.39 19.40 27.27
C THR A 647 -24.43 20.05 28.66
N SER A 648 -23.80 21.23 28.81
CA SER A 648 -23.84 22.00 30.04
C SER A 648 -23.97 23.50 29.78
N MET A 649 -24.75 24.16 30.63
CA MET A 649 -24.77 25.61 30.78
C MET A 649 -23.93 25.97 32.00
N VAL A 650 -22.70 26.43 31.77
CA VAL A 650 -21.83 26.96 32.82
C VAL A 650 -22.12 28.45 32.92
N GLY A 651 -22.96 28.83 33.87
CA GLY A 651 -23.24 30.24 34.13
C GLY A 651 -22.12 30.84 34.98
N PHE A 652 -21.54 31.95 34.50
CA PHE A 652 -20.69 32.87 35.27
C PHE A 652 -19.35 32.28 35.74
N ARG A 653 -18.52 31.84 34.80
CA ARG A 653 -17.14 31.40 35.08
C ARG A 653 -16.24 32.57 35.52
N ASP A 654 -16.53 33.79 35.06
CA ASP A 654 -15.68 34.98 35.16
C ASP A 654 -16.49 36.30 35.29
N GLY A 655 -15.83 37.38 35.72
CA GLY A 655 -16.40 38.73 35.85
C GLY A 655 -16.73 39.19 37.28
N ALA A 656 -17.03 40.49 37.43
CA ALA A 656 -17.24 41.15 38.74
C ALA A 656 -18.35 40.51 39.59
N PHE A 657 -19.32 39.85 38.95
CA PHE A 657 -20.39 39.07 39.59
C PHE A 657 -19.88 37.98 40.56
N ARG A 658 -18.71 37.39 40.29
CA ARG A 658 -18.08 36.35 41.12
C ARG A 658 -17.83 36.78 42.56
N SER A 659 -17.72 38.09 42.81
CA SER A 659 -17.55 38.66 44.16
C SER A 659 -18.76 38.48 45.06
N GLN A 660 -19.95 38.32 44.49
CA GLN A 660 -21.22 38.26 45.24
C GLN A 660 -21.93 36.90 45.14
N TYR A 661 -21.71 36.17 44.03
CA TYR A 661 -22.42 34.94 43.69
C TYR A 661 -21.47 33.82 43.23
N ALA A 662 -21.71 32.61 43.73
CA ALA A 662 -21.02 31.39 43.32
C ALA A 662 -21.18 31.08 41.83
N ALA A 663 -20.11 30.57 41.22
CA ALA A 663 -20.17 29.98 39.89
C ALA A 663 -21.13 28.78 39.93
N LYS A 664 -21.80 28.52 38.80
CA LYS A 664 -22.84 27.50 38.75
C LYS A 664 -22.84 26.75 37.44
N LYS A 665 -23.31 25.50 37.50
CA LYS A 665 -23.41 24.60 36.37
C LYS A 665 -24.76 23.92 36.37
N ILE A 666 -25.44 23.97 35.23
CA ILE A 666 -26.58 23.09 34.94
C ILE A 666 -26.17 22.17 33.80
N HIS A 667 -26.33 20.87 33.96
CA HIS A 667 -26.00 19.93 32.89
C HIS A 667 -26.97 18.76 32.81
N LEU A 668 -27.08 18.20 31.60
CA LEU A 668 -27.72 16.93 31.38
C LEU A 668 -26.68 15.82 31.55
N SER A 669 -26.87 14.99 32.57
CA SER A 669 -25.96 13.89 32.89
C SER A 669 -26.22 12.70 31.97
N ASN A 670 -25.15 12.13 31.45
CA ASN A 670 -25.13 10.91 30.66
C ASN A 670 -24.63 9.71 31.48
N LEU A 671 -24.63 9.82 32.81
CA LEU A 671 -24.24 8.72 33.67
C LEU A 671 -25.35 7.67 33.72
N SER A 672 -24.99 6.42 33.42
CA SER A 672 -25.87 5.28 33.65
C SER A 672 -25.97 5.02 35.15
N ARG A 673 -27.19 5.08 35.72
CA ARG A 673 -27.45 4.93 37.16
C ARG A 673 -28.09 3.59 37.49
N VAL A 674 -27.48 2.54 36.95
CA VAL A 674 -27.90 1.15 37.14
C VAL A 674 -27.99 0.80 38.63
N ASP A 675 -27.03 1.27 39.42
CA ASP A 675 -26.96 1.11 40.88
C ASP A 675 -28.19 1.68 41.59
N GLN A 676 -28.58 2.92 41.26
CA GLN A 676 -29.69 3.60 41.91
C GLN A 676 -31.03 3.04 41.47
N VAL A 677 -31.18 2.74 40.18
CA VAL A 677 -32.36 2.09 39.61
C VAL A 677 -32.56 0.71 40.25
N ALA A 678 -31.48 -0.08 40.39
CA ALA A 678 -31.53 -1.35 41.08
C ALA A 678 -31.95 -1.19 42.55
N ALA A 679 -31.32 -0.27 43.29
CA ALA A 679 -31.64 -0.03 44.70
C ALA A 679 -33.07 0.50 44.92
N GLU A 680 -33.63 1.26 43.98
CA GLU A 680 -35.03 1.71 44.04
C GLU A 680 -36.00 0.56 43.77
N LEU A 681 -35.76 -0.23 42.71
CA LEU A 681 -36.56 -1.40 42.38
C LEU A 681 -36.58 -2.43 43.52
N ILE A 682 -35.44 -2.67 44.15
CA ILE A 682 -35.31 -3.58 45.30
C ILE A 682 -36.14 -3.08 46.50
N ARG A 683 -36.28 -1.75 46.67
CA ARG A 683 -37.01 -1.16 47.81
C ARG A 683 -38.53 -1.06 47.61
N GLN A 684 -39.04 -1.11 46.38
CA GLN A 684 -40.47 -0.89 46.07
C GLN A 684 -41.37 -2.13 46.28
N GLY A 685 -40.81 -3.26 46.72
CA GLY A 685 -41.53 -4.51 47.08
C GLY A 685 -42.03 -5.31 45.86
N PRO A 686 -42.62 -6.51 46.06
CA PRO A 686 -41.94 -7.70 46.63
C PRO A 686 -40.58 -7.98 45.93
N LEU A 687 -39.77 -8.89 46.46
CA LEU A 687 -38.44 -9.25 45.93
C LEU A 687 -38.50 -9.65 44.44
N LEU A 688 -38.30 -8.69 43.53
CA LEU A 688 -37.99 -8.95 42.13
C LEU A 688 -36.60 -9.60 42.10
N LEU A 689 -36.50 -10.81 41.55
CA LEU A 689 -35.25 -11.57 41.46
C LEU A 689 -35.05 -12.10 40.03
N GLY A 690 -33.79 -12.36 39.68
CA GLY A 690 -33.43 -12.98 38.40
C GLY A 690 -33.75 -12.09 37.18
N ARG A 691 -34.23 -12.72 36.10
CA ARG A 691 -34.41 -12.06 34.78
C ARG A 691 -35.40 -10.91 34.78
N GLU A 692 -36.40 -10.95 35.65
CA GLU A 692 -37.41 -9.88 35.73
C GLU A 692 -36.81 -8.60 36.32
N LEU A 693 -36.05 -8.71 37.40
CA LEU A 693 -35.29 -7.59 37.96
C LEU A 693 -34.31 -7.04 36.93
N GLU A 694 -33.57 -7.92 36.23
CA GLU A 694 -32.62 -7.50 35.20
C GLU A 694 -33.31 -6.75 34.05
N ALA A 695 -34.45 -7.24 33.57
CA ALA A 695 -35.21 -6.60 32.50
C ALA A 695 -35.72 -5.21 32.93
N GLN A 696 -36.20 -5.07 34.16
CA GLN A 696 -36.67 -3.78 34.69
C GLN A 696 -35.50 -2.80 34.92
N ILE A 697 -34.36 -3.28 35.44
CA ILE A 697 -33.14 -2.47 35.56
C ILE A 697 -32.70 -1.98 34.18
N ARG A 698 -32.62 -2.88 33.19
CA ARG A 698 -32.18 -2.55 31.83
C ARG A 698 -33.11 -1.54 31.16
N ASP A 699 -34.43 -1.72 31.29
CA ASP A 699 -35.39 -0.79 30.68
C ASP A 699 -35.37 0.59 31.35
N ARG A 700 -35.43 0.65 32.69
CA ARG A 700 -35.41 1.91 33.43
C ARG A 700 -34.08 2.65 33.31
N ALA A 701 -32.94 1.94 33.39
CA ALA A 701 -31.62 2.54 33.22
C ALA A 701 -31.42 3.08 31.80
N ALA A 702 -31.92 2.38 30.76
CA ALA A 702 -31.85 2.87 29.38
C ALA A 702 -32.67 4.15 29.15
N ARG A 703 -33.62 4.48 30.04
CA ARG A 703 -34.51 5.65 29.94
C ARG A 703 -34.19 6.74 30.95
N PHE A 704 -33.20 6.52 31.81
CA PHE A 704 -32.91 7.40 32.92
C PHE A 704 -32.36 8.74 32.43
N VAL A 705 -32.98 9.83 32.88
CA VAL A 705 -32.56 11.20 32.59
C VAL A 705 -32.32 11.93 33.90
N ARG A 706 -31.17 12.61 34.00
CA ARG A 706 -30.83 13.44 35.16
C ARG A 706 -30.33 14.82 34.72
N PHE A 707 -31.00 15.84 35.23
CA PHE A 707 -30.52 17.21 35.18
C PHE A 707 -29.96 17.58 36.54
N ASP A 708 -28.72 18.05 36.54
CA ASP A 708 -28.01 18.42 37.76
C ASP A 708 -27.70 19.91 37.74
N SER A 709 -27.94 20.55 38.88
CA SER A 709 -27.55 21.92 39.17
C SER A 709 -26.55 21.92 40.30
N PHE A 710 -25.33 22.41 40.05
CA PHE A 710 -24.24 22.49 41.02
C PHE A 710 -23.81 23.93 41.21
N HIS A 711 -23.39 24.26 42.43
CA HIS A 711 -22.79 25.55 42.75
C HIS A 711 -21.38 25.33 43.27
N GLU A 712 -20.48 26.24 42.97
CA GLU A 712 -19.19 26.31 43.62
C GLU A 712 -19.36 26.65 45.10
N ILE A 713 -18.46 26.15 45.94
CA ILE A 713 -18.31 26.57 47.33
C ILE A 713 -16.88 27.06 47.57
N LEU A 714 -16.74 28.11 48.37
CA LEU A 714 -15.44 28.64 48.77
C LEU A 714 -14.80 27.77 49.86
N PRO A 715 -13.46 27.71 49.94
CA PRO A 715 -12.77 26.95 50.99
C PRO A 715 -13.11 27.52 52.36
N ARG A 716 -13.59 26.66 53.25
CA ARG A 716 -13.93 27.03 54.63
C ARG A 716 -13.17 26.15 55.63
N PRO A 717 -12.39 26.73 56.55
CA PRO A 717 -11.63 25.94 57.51
C PRO A 717 -12.49 25.04 58.40
N GLN A 718 -13.74 25.44 58.65
CA GLN A 718 -14.72 24.68 59.44
C GLN A 718 -15.37 23.54 58.65
N ASN A 719 -15.40 23.63 57.31
CA ASN A 719 -15.81 22.50 56.49
C ASN A 719 -14.67 21.48 56.55
N ARG A 720 -14.89 20.40 57.29
CA ARG A 720 -13.82 19.50 57.69
C ARG A 720 -14.23 18.04 57.64
N ILE A 721 -13.26 17.20 57.31
CA ILE A 721 -13.29 15.75 57.49
C ILE A 721 -12.37 15.41 58.64
N VAL A 722 -12.89 14.65 59.61
CA VAL A 722 -12.11 14.06 60.69
C VAL A 722 -12.43 12.58 60.83
N PRO A 723 -11.53 11.77 61.39
CA PRO A 723 -11.86 10.40 61.80
C PRO A 723 -12.89 10.47 62.93
N SER A 724 -14.00 9.75 62.82
CA SER A 724 -15.05 9.77 63.85
C SER A 724 -14.53 9.26 65.19
N ALA A 725 -14.92 9.91 66.27
CA ALA A 725 -14.58 9.47 67.62
C ALA A 725 -15.42 8.27 68.07
N SER A 726 -16.69 8.20 67.64
CA SER A 726 -17.69 7.24 68.13
C SER A 726 -18.03 6.14 67.12
N GLU A 727 -17.91 6.41 65.81
CA GLU A 727 -18.27 5.44 64.78
C GLU A 727 -17.06 4.71 64.20
N ARG A 728 -17.23 3.41 63.97
CA ARG A 728 -16.29 2.54 63.28
C ARG A 728 -17.00 1.79 62.16
N ASP A 729 -16.29 1.47 61.09
CA ASP A 729 -16.78 0.56 60.07
C ASP A 729 -16.63 -0.92 60.52
N ALA A 730 -16.97 -1.84 59.62
CA ALA A 730 -16.92 -3.28 59.90
C ALA A 730 -15.51 -3.81 60.20
N LEU A 731 -14.44 -3.08 59.86
CA LEU A 731 -13.04 -3.44 60.12
C LEU A 731 -12.48 -2.76 61.38
N GLY A 732 -13.33 -2.06 62.13
CA GLY A 732 -12.93 -1.30 63.30
C GLY A 732 -12.17 -0.02 62.97
N ILE A 733 -12.26 0.48 61.72
CA ILE A 733 -11.60 1.69 61.26
C ILE A 733 -12.57 2.87 61.48
N PRO A 734 -12.13 4.02 62.04
CA PRO A 734 -12.93 5.23 62.11
C PRO A 734 -13.60 5.58 60.79
N LYS A 735 -14.93 5.75 60.82
CA LYS A 735 -15.67 6.31 59.68
C LYS A 735 -15.30 7.79 59.50
N PRO A 736 -15.40 8.34 58.28
CA PRO A 736 -15.26 9.78 58.09
C PRO A 736 -16.44 10.50 58.74
N GLU A 737 -16.15 11.50 59.56
CA GLU A 737 -17.12 12.43 60.12
C GLU A 737 -16.96 13.79 59.43
N PHE A 738 -18.09 14.33 58.95
CA PHE A 738 -18.12 15.53 58.13
C PHE A 738 -18.76 16.68 58.89
N THR A 739 -18.04 17.80 58.99
CA THR A 739 -18.65 19.10 59.26
C THR A 739 -18.75 19.85 57.93
N TYR A 740 -19.95 20.24 57.51
CA TYR A 740 -20.14 20.89 56.22
C TYR A 740 -21.25 21.95 56.28
N ALA A 741 -20.91 23.19 55.95
CA ALA A 741 -21.83 24.32 55.96
C ALA A 741 -21.78 25.11 54.64
N MET A 742 -22.96 25.42 54.10
CA MET A 742 -23.12 26.28 52.92
C MET A 742 -23.22 27.74 53.31
N ASP A 743 -22.36 28.57 52.69
CA ASP A 743 -22.34 30.03 52.89
C ASP A 743 -23.51 30.76 52.21
N ASP A 744 -23.77 31.98 52.67
CA ASP A 744 -24.63 32.95 52.01
C ASP A 744 -24.19 33.23 50.58
N TYR A 745 -22.88 33.19 50.28
CA TYR A 745 -22.36 33.26 48.91
C TYR A 745 -23.00 32.24 47.97
N VAL A 746 -23.11 30.98 48.42
CA VAL A 746 -23.72 29.89 47.67
C VAL A 746 -25.23 30.02 47.66
N ARG A 747 -25.83 30.34 48.81
CA ARG A 747 -27.30 30.49 48.96
C ARG A 747 -27.84 31.62 48.09
N ARG A 748 -27.16 32.77 48.05
CA ARG A 748 -27.50 33.89 47.15
C ARG A 748 -27.45 33.46 45.69
N SER A 749 -26.42 32.70 45.30
CA SER A 749 -26.32 32.19 43.93
C SER A 749 -27.46 31.23 43.59
N ALA A 750 -27.81 30.31 44.50
CA ALA A 750 -28.94 29.41 44.31
C ALA A 750 -30.27 30.17 44.15
N ALA A 751 -30.52 31.19 44.99
CA ALA A 751 -31.71 32.04 44.90
C ALA A 751 -31.75 32.85 43.59
N HIS A 752 -30.64 33.50 43.23
CA HIS A 752 -30.53 34.26 41.99
C HIS A 752 -30.69 33.36 40.74
N THR A 753 -30.17 32.13 40.80
CA THR A 753 -30.33 31.13 39.74
C THR A 753 -31.78 30.80 39.49
N ARG A 754 -32.54 30.58 40.56
CA ARG A 754 -33.98 30.35 40.46
C ARG A 754 -34.68 31.51 39.76
N GLU A 755 -34.33 32.76 40.08
CA GLU A 755 -34.94 33.95 39.49
C GLU A 755 -34.65 34.10 37.99
N VAL A 756 -33.39 33.96 37.56
CA VAL A 756 -33.00 34.12 36.16
C VAL A 756 -33.64 33.08 35.25
N TYR A 757 -33.80 31.83 35.73
CA TYR A 757 -34.42 30.76 34.95
C TYR A 757 -35.95 30.77 34.99
N ALA A 758 -36.56 31.25 36.08
CA ALA A 758 -38.01 31.40 36.17
C ALA A 758 -38.52 32.59 35.34
N HIS A 759 -37.75 33.68 35.25
CA HIS A 759 -38.16 34.92 34.58
C HIS A 759 -37.11 35.44 33.58
N PRO A 760 -36.72 34.66 32.56
CA PRO A 760 -35.65 35.03 31.62
C PRO A 760 -35.99 36.29 30.81
N ARG A 761 -35.16 37.34 30.92
CA ARG A 761 -35.40 38.64 30.26
C ARG A 761 -34.80 38.76 28.86
N HIS A 762 -33.77 37.97 28.52
CA HIS A 762 -33.16 38.00 27.19
C HIS A 762 -33.91 37.08 26.20
N PRO A 763 -34.29 37.54 24.98
CA PRO A 763 -35.11 36.75 24.06
C PRO A 763 -34.45 35.44 23.61
N TYR A 764 -33.13 35.45 23.43
CA TYR A 764 -32.38 34.21 23.13
C TYR A 764 -32.42 33.21 24.30
N THR A 765 -32.35 33.68 25.55
CA THR A 765 -32.44 32.82 26.74
C THR A 765 -33.85 32.24 26.89
N ARG A 766 -34.91 33.04 26.62
CA ARG A 766 -36.30 32.55 26.52
C ARG A 766 -36.41 31.43 25.48
N ALA A 767 -35.79 31.60 24.32
CA ALA A 767 -35.81 30.59 23.27
C ALA A 767 -35.10 29.28 23.68
N LEU A 768 -33.93 29.37 24.30
CA LEU A 768 -33.22 28.19 24.83
C LEU A 768 -34.03 27.46 25.90
N LEU A 769 -34.67 28.20 26.82
CA LEU A 769 -35.50 27.61 27.86
C LEU A 769 -36.80 27.00 27.33
N SER A 770 -37.33 27.49 26.20
CA SER A 770 -38.48 26.85 25.53
C SER A 770 -38.18 25.43 25.02
N ALA A 771 -36.90 25.06 24.90
CA ALA A 771 -36.47 23.71 24.58
C ALA A 771 -36.42 22.78 25.81
N ALA A 772 -36.48 23.33 27.03
CA ALA A 772 -36.44 22.54 28.26
C ALA A 772 -37.65 21.59 28.33
N PRO A 773 -37.45 20.31 28.70
CA PRO A 773 -38.55 19.36 28.85
C PRO A 773 -39.51 19.82 29.96
N VAL A 774 -40.82 19.83 29.67
CA VAL A 774 -41.86 19.98 30.70
C VAL A 774 -42.13 18.61 31.33
N PRO A 775 -42.18 18.48 32.67
CA PRO A 775 -42.41 17.19 33.35
C PRO A 775 -43.72 16.49 32.98
N ASP A 776 -44.77 17.25 32.63
CA ASP A 776 -46.01 16.69 32.09
C ASP A 776 -45.93 16.56 30.56
N PRO A 777 -45.92 15.33 30.01
CA PRO A 777 -45.84 15.10 28.57
C PRO A 777 -47.10 15.53 27.80
N ARG A 778 -48.22 15.82 28.50
CA ARG A 778 -49.50 16.23 27.89
C ARG A 778 -49.68 17.75 27.84
N ALA A 779 -48.82 18.52 28.50
CA ALA A 779 -48.88 19.96 28.47
C ALA A 779 -48.57 20.50 27.06
N PRO A 780 -49.38 21.44 26.52
CA PRO A 780 -49.11 22.05 25.23
C PRO A 780 -47.77 22.78 25.25
N ARG A 781 -46.96 22.59 24.20
CA ARG A 781 -45.60 23.15 24.10
C ARG A 781 -45.54 24.23 23.02
N SER A 782 -45.19 25.46 23.41
CA SER A 782 -44.74 26.51 22.49
C SER A 782 -43.20 26.52 22.44
N ARG A 783 -42.61 26.03 21.35
CA ARG A 783 -41.16 26.06 21.13
C ARG A 783 -40.77 27.23 20.24
N ILE A 784 -39.76 27.97 20.66
CA ILE A 784 -39.15 29.01 19.82
C ILE A 784 -38.04 28.34 19.02
N LEU A 785 -38.25 28.15 17.72
CA LEU A 785 -37.28 27.53 16.83
C LEU A 785 -36.17 28.52 16.43
N LEU A 786 -34.95 28.27 16.91
CA LEU A 786 -33.77 29.02 16.50
C LEU A 786 -33.33 28.59 15.10
N LYS A 787 -33.14 29.54 14.18
CA LYS A 787 -32.66 29.31 12.80
C LYS A 787 -31.20 29.79 12.64
N GLY A 788 -30.51 29.30 11.62
CA GLY A 788 -29.11 29.65 11.33
C GLY A 788 -28.07 28.84 12.12
N ASP A 789 -26.81 28.95 11.69
CA ASP A 789 -25.68 28.19 12.23
C ASP A 789 -25.17 28.74 13.56
N ILE A 790 -24.59 27.84 14.38
CA ILE A 790 -23.95 28.19 15.65
C ILE A 790 -22.73 29.08 15.35
N PRO A 791 -22.67 30.31 15.87
CA PRO A 791 -21.53 31.19 15.62
C PRO A 791 -20.22 30.60 16.18
N SER A 792 -19.11 30.86 15.49
CA SER A 792 -17.79 30.38 15.88
C SER A 792 -17.41 30.90 17.28
N PRO A 793 -17.03 30.03 18.23
CA PRO A 793 -16.51 30.47 19.52
C PRO A 793 -15.16 31.17 19.42
N VAL A 794 -14.38 30.89 18.36
CA VAL A 794 -13.05 31.47 18.12
C VAL A 794 -13.16 32.86 17.48
N ASN A 795 -14.24 33.08 16.72
CA ASN A 795 -14.49 34.35 16.03
C ASN A 795 -15.96 34.78 16.24
N PRO A 796 -16.31 35.30 17.43
CA PRO A 796 -17.69 35.63 17.76
C PRO A 796 -18.19 36.82 16.93
N PRO A 797 -19.49 36.89 16.59
CA PRO A 797 -20.09 38.05 15.93
C PRO A 797 -19.86 39.34 16.73
N SER A 798 -19.66 40.46 16.05
CA SER A 798 -19.57 41.78 16.70
C SER A 798 -20.85 42.14 17.49
N GLY A 799 -20.78 43.05 18.46
CA GLY A 799 -21.96 43.44 19.24
C GLY A 799 -22.56 42.28 20.05
N CYS A 800 -23.83 41.95 19.83
CA CYS A 800 -24.51 40.82 20.48
C CYS A 800 -24.12 39.49 19.81
N VAL A 801 -23.44 38.63 20.56
CA VAL A 801 -22.96 37.32 20.11
C VAL A 801 -24.08 36.36 19.68
N PHE A 802 -25.31 36.60 20.11
CA PHE A 802 -26.49 35.78 19.79
C PHE A 802 -27.26 36.25 18.55
N ARG A 803 -26.87 37.38 17.94
CA ARG A 803 -27.65 38.03 16.86
C ARG A 803 -27.91 37.14 15.65
N THR A 804 -27.00 36.22 15.34
CA THR A 804 -27.08 35.36 14.13
C THR A 804 -28.18 34.30 14.23
N ARG A 805 -28.68 34.03 15.44
CA ARG A 805 -29.72 33.02 15.70
C ARG A 805 -30.90 33.54 16.50
N CYS A 806 -30.81 34.75 17.07
CA CYS A 806 -31.88 35.34 17.86
C CYS A 806 -33.07 35.69 16.96
N PRO A 807 -34.29 35.20 17.26
CA PRO A 807 -35.47 35.48 16.44
C PRO A 807 -35.92 36.95 16.50
N HIS A 808 -35.38 37.73 17.43
CA HIS A 808 -35.69 39.15 17.62
C HIS A 808 -34.49 40.06 17.31
N ALA A 809 -33.48 39.56 16.59
CA ALA A 809 -32.31 40.34 16.22
C ALA A 809 -32.69 41.55 15.35
N ILE A 810 -32.11 42.71 15.65
CA ILE A 810 -32.22 43.96 14.89
C ILE A 810 -30.82 44.44 14.49
N GLU A 811 -30.74 45.40 13.57
CA GLU A 811 -29.45 45.94 13.09
C GLU A 811 -28.55 46.45 14.23
N ALA A 812 -29.13 47.12 15.24
CA ALA A 812 -28.42 47.61 16.42
C ALA A 812 -27.76 46.50 17.26
N CYS A 813 -28.16 45.24 17.10
CA CYS A 813 -27.48 44.11 17.75
C CYS A 813 -26.09 43.83 17.16
N GLY A 814 -25.76 44.35 15.98
CA GLY A 814 -24.49 44.09 15.29
C GLY A 814 -23.43 45.18 15.39
N THR A 815 -23.81 46.38 15.85
CA THR A 815 -23.00 47.60 15.71
C THR A 815 -22.23 48.00 16.97
N SER A 816 -22.68 47.61 18.17
CA SER A 816 -21.98 47.90 19.43
C SER A 816 -22.25 46.85 20.52
N ALA A 817 -21.30 46.67 21.45
CA ALA A 817 -21.45 45.77 22.57
C ALA A 817 -22.55 46.28 23.52
N VAL A 818 -23.60 45.48 23.72
CA VAL A 818 -24.72 45.84 24.59
C VAL A 818 -24.29 45.65 26.04
N GLN A 819 -24.36 46.71 26.84
CA GLN A 819 -24.03 46.63 28.26
C GLN A 819 -25.17 45.93 29.03
N PRO A 820 -24.86 45.10 30.04
CA PRO A 820 -25.87 44.50 30.89
C PRO A 820 -26.60 45.57 31.72
N VAL A 821 -27.93 45.56 31.67
CA VAL A 821 -28.79 46.42 32.49
C VAL A 821 -29.42 45.56 33.59
N ASN A 822 -29.56 46.14 34.79
CA ASN A 822 -30.25 45.50 35.90
C ASN A 822 -31.77 45.49 35.61
N VAL A 823 -32.36 44.29 35.53
CA VAL A 823 -33.76 44.03 35.20
C VAL A 823 -34.55 43.41 36.37
N GLY A 824 -33.98 43.43 37.58
CA GLY A 824 -34.55 42.87 38.80
C GLY A 824 -33.46 42.58 39.84
N PRO A 825 -33.79 42.21 41.10
CA PRO A 825 -32.80 42.03 42.17
C PRO A 825 -31.63 41.09 41.80
N GLY A 826 -30.50 41.67 41.41
CA GLY A 826 -29.31 40.96 40.92
C GLY A 826 -29.44 40.32 39.53
N HIS A 827 -30.55 40.49 38.81
CA HIS A 827 -30.77 39.98 37.46
C HIS A 827 -30.31 41.02 36.44
N TYR A 828 -29.30 40.69 35.64
CA TYR A 828 -28.84 41.53 34.54
C TYR A 828 -29.10 40.88 33.19
N ALA A 829 -29.52 41.66 32.21
CA ALA A 829 -29.66 41.22 30.83
C ALA A 829 -29.01 42.25 29.89
N ALA A 830 -28.42 41.78 28.80
CA ALA A 830 -27.80 42.64 27.78
C ALA A 830 -28.52 42.42 26.46
N CYS A 831 -29.55 43.23 26.17
CA CYS A 831 -30.29 43.18 24.91
C CYS A 831 -30.66 44.60 24.44
N SER A 832 -30.46 44.88 23.15
CA SER A 832 -30.83 46.18 22.55
C SER A 832 -32.35 46.44 22.52
N ARG A 833 -33.17 45.46 22.92
CA ARG A 833 -34.63 45.54 22.97
C ARG A 833 -35.21 45.28 24.38
N LEU A 834 -34.44 45.51 25.45
CA LEU A 834 -34.94 45.25 26.82
C LEU A 834 -36.19 46.06 27.19
N ASP A 835 -36.31 47.27 26.66
CA ASP A 835 -37.42 48.19 26.92
C ASP A 835 -38.58 48.03 25.92
N ASP A 836 -38.51 47.03 25.04
CA ASP A 836 -39.51 46.79 24.02
C ASP A 836 -40.77 46.12 24.61
N PRO A 837 -41.95 46.76 24.53
CA PRO A 837 -43.20 46.20 25.06
C PRO A 837 -43.55 44.84 24.46
N GLU A 838 -43.14 44.54 23.22
CA GLU A 838 -43.39 43.24 22.56
C GLU A 838 -42.60 42.09 23.21
N LEU A 839 -41.50 42.39 23.90
CA LEU A 839 -40.67 41.40 24.60
C LEU A 839 -40.99 41.28 26.09
N ALA A 840 -41.85 42.15 26.63
CA ALA A 840 -42.30 42.14 28.02
C ALA A 840 -43.45 41.15 28.30
N GLN A 841 -44.12 40.66 27.25
CA GLN A 841 -45.07 39.53 27.27
C GLN A 841 -44.36 38.25 26.83
#